data_AF-A0AAW0HUB9-F1
#
_entry.id   AF-A0AAW0HUB9-F1
#
_cell.length_a   1.000
_cell.length_b   1.000
_cell.length_c   1.000
_cell.angle_alpha   90.00
_cell.angle_beta   90.00
_cell.angle_gamma   90.00
#
_symmetry.space_group_name_H-M   'P 1'
#
loop_
_entity.id
_entity.type
_entity.pdbx_description
1 polymer ?
#
loop_
_entity_poly.entity_id
_entity_poly.type
_entity_poly.pdbx_seq_one_letter_code
_entity_poly.pdbx_strand_id
1 'polypeptide(L)'
;MEAHAKIWHLYNTSFRPAQGGQVSIALSSHWISPRRMTDHNIRECQRSLDFVLGWFAKPIFIDGDYPESMRSNLSSLLPEFTESEKSFVRGTADFFALSFGPTLSFQLLDPHMKFRQLESPSLRQLLSWIDLEYNHPQIFIVENGWFVSGTTKRDDAKYMYYLKKFIMETLKAIRLDGVDVIGYTAWSLMDGFEWHRGYSIRRGLFYVDFLSQDKELLPKSSALFYQKLIENNGFPPLPENQPLEGTFPCGFAWGVVDNYVQVDTTLSQFTDPNIYLWDVHRSKRLIKVDGLVAKKRKPYCVDFSAIRPQIALLQEMHVTHFRFSLDWALILPLGNQTQVNRTVLHFYRCVISELVHANITPVVALWQPAAQHQGLPHALAKHGAWENPHTALAFADYANLCFTELGHRVKFWITVNEPNTRNMTYRAGHHLLKAHALAWRLYDEKFRAAQKGKISIALQADWIEPACPFSQKDKEVAERVLEFDIGWLAEPIFGSGDYPRVMRDWLNQKNNFLLPYFTEDEAKLIRGSFDFLALSHYTTILVDWEREDPIKYNDYLEVQEMTDITWLNSPSQVAVVPWGLRKVLNWLRFKYGDLPMYVTANGIDDDPHAEQDALRMYYVENYVNEALKAYVLDGINLCGYFAYSLSDRSAPKFGFYRYAANQFEPKPSLRHYRKIIDDNGFLGSETQGRLCPEEYALCTECSFFRTRKSLLVFIAFLITWGPVIPGILPIGHLVNNIYYGNGTRAFISELSFTLLSGPSLLPELASSCSEVEAVLHITVTTSFCLVHVVPTFEGVPVPVLVS
;
A
#
# COMPACT_ATOMS: atom_id res chain seq x y z
N MET A 1 36.70 -3.51 -40.55
CA MET A 1 35.93 -4.76 -40.71
C MET A 1 36.71 -5.83 -41.47
N GLU A 2 37.39 -5.52 -42.58
CA GLU A 2 38.21 -6.50 -43.32
C GLU A 2 39.22 -7.27 -42.46
N ALA A 3 39.90 -6.59 -41.54
CA ALA A 3 40.82 -7.23 -40.60
C ALA A 3 40.12 -8.30 -39.75
N HIS A 4 38.91 -8.03 -39.25
CA HIS A 4 38.12 -8.99 -38.49
C HIS A 4 37.73 -10.19 -39.37
N ALA A 5 37.18 -9.96 -40.56
CA ALA A 5 36.81 -11.02 -41.48
C ALA A 5 38.01 -11.92 -41.84
N LYS A 6 39.19 -11.32 -42.06
CA LYS A 6 40.44 -12.05 -42.31
C LYS A 6 40.84 -12.96 -41.15
N ILE A 7 40.69 -12.49 -39.91
CA ILE A 7 40.96 -13.29 -38.72
C ILE A 7 39.92 -14.40 -38.53
N TRP A 8 38.64 -14.13 -38.79
CA TRP A 8 37.61 -15.16 -38.69
C TRP A 8 37.84 -16.28 -39.71
N HIS A 9 38.11 -15.95 -40.98
CA HIS A 9 38.41 -16.96 -42.01
C HIS A 9 39.70 -17.73 -41.71
N LEU A 10 40.73 -17.06 -41.18
CA LEU A 10 41.94 -17.71 -40.71
C LEU A 10 41.63 -18.72 -39.60
N TYR A 11 40.84 -18.33 -38.60
CA TYR A 11 40.42 -19.22 -37.52
C TYR A 11 39.60 -20.40 -38.05
N ASN A 12 38.61 -20.10 -38.89
CA ASN A 12 37.68 -21.08 -39.44
C ASN A 12 38.39 -22.17 -40.26
N THR A 13 39.37 -21.79 -41.07
CA THR A 13 40.08 -22.72 -41.95
C THR A 13 41.26 -23.42 -41.28
N SER A 14 42.00 -22.71 -40.42
CA SER A 14 43.30 -23.19 -39.91
C SER A 14 43.23 -23.73 -38.48
N PHE A 15 42.24 -23.33 -37.67
CA PHE A 15 42.22 -23.63 -36.23
C PHE A 15 40.95 -24.33 -35.75
N ARG A 16 39.77 -23.95 -36.27
CA ARG A 16 38.48 -24.47 -35.83
C ARG A 16 38.37 -26.01 -35.90
N PRO A 17 38.84 -26.70 -36.96
CA PRO A 17 38.75 -28.16 -37.02
C PRO A 17 39.52 -28.89 -35.90
N ALA A 18 40.58 -28.26 -35.36
CA ALA A 18 41.41 -28.84 -34.31
C ALA A 18 41.02 -28.36 -32.89
N GLN A 19 40.50 -27.14 -32.76
CA GLN A 19 40.23 -26.51 -31.46
C GLN A 19 38.75 -26.49 -31.06
N GLY A 20 37.82 -26.48 -32.02
CA GLY A 20 36.38 -26.44 -31.76
C GLY A 20 35.85 -25.13 -31.15
N GLY A 21 36.67 -24.08 -31.06
CA GLY A 21 36.24 -22.80 -30.48
C GLY A 21 35.33 -21.99 -31.41
N GLN A 22 34.79 -20.90 -30.86
CA GLN A 22 33.97 -19.91 -31.57
C GLN A 22 34.66 -18.54 -31.57
N VAL A 23 34.43 -17.75 -32.63
CA VAL A 23 34.98 -16.41 -32.85
C VAL A 23 33.85 -15.44 -33.18
N SER A 24 33.92 -14.27 -32.54
CA SER A 24 33.01 -13.14 -32.77
C SER A 24 33.79 -11.81 -32.61
N ILE A 25 33.08 -10.69 -32.67
CA ILE A 25 33.58 -9.34 -32.45
C ILE A 25 32.69 -8.62 -31.44
N ALA A 26 33.29 -8.01 -30.42
CA ALA A 26 32.57 -7.23 -29.42
C ALA A 26 32.04 -5.93 -30.05
N LEU A 27 30.73 -5.84 -30.22
CA LEU A 27 30.04 -4.66 -30.75
C LEU A 27 29.33 -3.94 -29.61
N SER A 28 29.61 -2.65 -29.47
CA SER A 28 29.00 -1.82 -28.44
C SER A 28 27.89 -0.94 -29.00
N SER A 29 26.85 -0.71 -28.21
CA SER A 29 25.73 0.16 -28.58
C SER A 29 25.15 0.89 -27.38
N HIS A 30 24.29 1.87 -27.65
CA HIS A 30 23.36 2.47 -26.72
C HIS A 30 21.94 1.99 -27.01
N TRP A 31 20.98 2.40 -26.19
CA TRP A 31 19.57 2.34 -26.54
C TRP A 31 18.96 3.73 -26.61
N ILE A 32 17.99 3.91 -27.50
CA ILE A 32 17.36 5.19 -27.76
C ILE A 32 15.84 5.05 -27.81
N SER A 33 15.14 6.02 -27.24
CA SER A 33 13.69 6.08 -27.16
C SER A 33 13.17 7.33 -27.87
N PRO A 34 12.04 7.23 -28.58
CA PRO A 34 11.49 8.36 -29.31
C PRO A 34 10.95 9.42 -28.34
N ARG A 35 11.19 10.71 -28.61
CA ARG A 35 10.62 11.80 -27.79
C ARG A 35 9.09 11.81 -27.78
N ARG A 36 8.49 11.37 -28.88
CA ARG A 36 7.05 11.24 -29.11
C ARG A 36 6.85 10.02 -29.99
N MET A 37 5.76 9.29 -29.79
CA MET A 37 5.38 8.12 -30.59
C MET A 37 4.88 8.53 -31.99
N THR A 38 5.73 9.19 -32.78
CA THR A 38 5.49 9.51 -34.19
C THR A 38 6.44 8.71 -35.07
N ASP A 39 5.99 8.35 -36.27
CA ASP A 39 6.81 7.58 -37.22
C ASP A 39 8.16 8.25 -37.53
N HIS A 40 8.19 9.58 -37.54
CA HIS A 40 9.43 10.33 -37.74
C HIS A 40 10.43 10.07 -36.60
N ASN A 41 10.01 10.23 -35.35
CA ASN A 41 10.87 9.98 -34.19
C ASN A 41 11.34 8.52 -34.12
N ILE A 42 10.48 7.56 -34.48
CA ILE A 42 10.82 6.14 -34.52
C ILE A 42 11.87 5.87 -35.61
N ARG A 43 11.71 6.44 -36.82
CA ARG A 43 12.72 6.33 -37.88
C ARG A 43 14.07 6.94 -37.49
N GLU A 44 14.07 8.06 -36.76
CA GLU A 44 15.31 8.65 -36.24
C GLU A 44 15.95 7.79 -35.13
N CYS A 45 15.17 7.06 -34.33
CA CYS A 45 15.69 6.07 -33.39
C CYS A 45 16.38 4.91 -34.13
N GLN A 46 15.72 4.35 -35.15
CA GLN A 46 16.31 3.30 -35.99
C GLN A 46 17.63 3.78 -36.62
N ARG A 47 17.62 4.99 -37.19
CA ARG A 47 18.83 5.60 -37.76
C ARG A 47 19.95 5.73 -36.73
N SER A 48 19.63 6.05 -35.48
CA SER A 48 20.63 6.12 -34.39
C SER A 48 21.28 4.77 -34.13
N LEU A 49 20.49 3.69 -34.09
CA LEU A 49 21.00 2.32 -33.87
C LEU A 49 21.80 1.83 -35.09
N ASP A 50 21.34 2.14 -36.31
CA ASP A 50 22.09 1.84 -37.53
C ASP A 50 23.47 2.51 -37.56
N PHE A 51 23.56 3.77 -37.15
CA PHE A 51 24.81 4.55 -37.18
C PHE A 51 25.84 4.11 -36.13
N VAL A 52 25.40 3.39 -35.09
CA VAL A 52 26.28 2.95 -34.00
C VAL A 52 26.51 1.45 -34.06
N LEU A 53 25.45 0.66 -33.92
CA LEU A 53 25.54 -0.80 -33.93
C LEU A 53 25.53 -1.35 -35.36
N GLY A 54 24.58 -0.89 -36.18
CA GLY A 54 24.42 -1.35 -37.57
C GLY A 54 25.65 -1.11 -38.44
N TRP A 55 26.45 -0.08 -38.13
CA TRP A 55 27.70 0.25 -38.82
C TRP A 55 28.63 -0.97 -38.91
N PHE A 56 28.69 -1.78 -37.85
CA PHE A 56 29.51 -2.99 -37.81
C PHE A 56 28.67 -4.27 -37.87
N ALA A 57 27.50 -4.28 -37.24
CA ALA A 57 26.69 -5.48 -37.12
C ALA A 57 26.04 -5.91 -38.45
N LYS A 58 25.43 -5.00 -39.20
CA LYS A 58 24.75 -5.38 -40.47
C LYS A 58 25.72 -6.01 -41.49
N PRO A 59 26.91 -5.43 -41.76
CA PRO A 59 27.87 -6.07 -42.65
C PRO A 59 28.27 -7.49 -42.21
N ILE A 60 28.39 -7.74 -40.91
CA ILE A 60 28.85 -9.03 -40.40
C ILE A 60 27.72 -10.07 -40.36
N PHE A 61 26.52 -9.69 -39.93
CA PHE A 61 25.44 -10.64 -39.66
C PHE A 61 24.42 -10.76 -40.80
N ILE A 62 24.30 -9.77 -41.69
CA ILE A 62 23.24 -9.72 -42.72
C ILE A 62 23.77 -10.01 -44.11
N ASP A 63 24.36 -9.02 -44.77
CA ASP A 63 24.58 -9.02 -46.23
C ASP A 63 25.99 -8.58 -46.66
N GLY A 64 26.86 -8.19 -45.72
CA GLY A 64 28.22 -7.76 -46.06
C GLY A 64 28.37 -6.26 -46.32
N ASP A 65 27.27 -5.48 -46.33
CA ASP A 65 27.29 -4.07 -46.71
C ASP A 65 26.84 -3.15 -45.55
N TYR A 66 27.21 -1.87 -45.62
CA TYR A 66 26.81 -0.87 -44.63
C TYR A 66 25.30 -0.57 -44.68
N PRO A 67 24.69 -0.15 -43.56
CA PRO A 67 23.26 0.23 -43.53
C PRO A 67 22.88 1.27 -44.57
N GLU A 68 21.69 1.13 -45.16
CA GLU A 68 21.14 2.07 -46.16
C GLU A 68 21.07 3.49 -45.61
N SER A 69 20.73 3.63 -44.33
CA SER A 69 20.65 4.90 -43.61
C SER A 69 22.00 5.62 -43.54
N MET A 70 23.11 4.87 -43.43
CA MET A 70 24.46 5.43 -43.48
C MET A 70 24.90 5.75 -44.89
N ARG A 71 24.70 4.83 -45.85
CA ARG A 71 25.08 5.03 -47.27
C ARG A 71 24.43 6.26 -47.87
N SER A 72 23.15 6.49 -47.55
CA SER A 72 22.42 7.67 -48.04
C SER A 72 22.91 9.00 -47.43
N ASN A 73 23.40 9.00 -46.19
CA ASN A 73 23.82 10.21 -45.50
C ASN A 73 25.32 10.53 -45.69
N LEU A 74 26.14 9.49 -45.81
CA LEU A 74 27.61 9.56 -45.85
C LEU A 74 28.18 9.19 -47.23
N SER A 75 27.38 9.31 -48.29
CA SER A 75 27.70 8.80 -49.64
C SER A 75 29.04 9.26 -50.23
N SER A 76 29.62 10.36 -49.75
CA SER A 76 30.94 10.84 -50.17
C SER A 76 32.10 10.47 -49.24
N LEU A 77 31.82 10.04 -48.01
CA LEU A 77 32.82 9.79 -46.96
C LEU A 77 32.92 8.32 -46.58
N LEU A 78 31.85 7.55 -46.78
CA LEU A 78 31.79 6.13 -46.45
C LEU A 78 32.43 5.31 -47.58
N PRO A 79 33.46 4.49 -47.30
CA PRO A 79 34.03 3.59 -48.29
C PRO A 79 32.99 2.58 -48.80
N GLU A 80 33.10 2.20 -50.07
CA GLU A 80 32.24 1.18 -50.67
C GLU A 80 32.89 -0.20 -50.58
N PHE A 81 32.11 -1.22 -50.20
CA PHE A 81 32.54 -2.61 -50.32
C PHE A 81 32.36 -3.11 -51.76
N THR A 82 33.38 -3.76 -52.29
CA THR A 82 33.25 -4.61 -53.48
C THR A 82 32.38 -5.83 -53.18
N GLU A 83 31.75 -6.41 -54.18
CA GLU A 83 30.91 -7.62 -54.00
C GLU A 83 31.70 -8.81 -53.39
N SER A 84 33.00 -8.92 -53.71
CA SER A 84 33.90 -9.89 -53.08
C SER A 84 34.10 -9.63 -51.60
N GLU A 85 34.23 -8.37 -51.18
CA GLU A 85 34.41 -8.01 -49.78
C GLU A 85 33.12 -8.20 -48.98
N LYS A 86 31.96 -7.87 -49.55
CA LYS A 86 30.65 -8.13 -48.92
C LYS A 86 30.51 -9.61 -48.57
N SER A 87 30.76 -10.48 -49.56
CA SER A 87 30.74 -11.93 -49.37
C SER A 87 31.79 -12.41 -48.37
N PHE A 88 32.96 -11.76 -48.34
CA PHE A 88 34.03 -12.10 -47.41
C PHE A 88 33.73 -11.72 -45.96
N VAL A 89 33.03 -10.61 -45.72
CA VAL A 89 32.68 -10.10 -44.38
C VAL A 89 31.41 -10.75 -43.84
N ARG A 90 30.44 -11.05 -44.69
CA ARG A 90 29.17 -11.66 -44.27
C ARG A 90 29.40 -13.02 -43.60
N GLY A 91 28.76 -13.23 -42.45
CA GLY A 91 28.79 -14.47 -41.69
C GLY A 91 30.08 -14.71 -40.91
N THR A 92 30.89 -13.67 -40.67
CA THR A 92 32.19 -13.79 -39.98
C THR A 92 32.10 -13.71 -38.45
N ALA A 93 30.99 -14.17 -37.87
CA ALA A 93 30.81 -14.27 -36.42
C ALA A 93 29.91 -15.47 -36.10
N ASP A 94 30.31 -16.26 -35.11
CA ASP A 94 29.56 -17.48 -34.71
C ASP A 94 28.42 -17.18 -33.73
N PHE A 95 28.51 -16.05 -33.04
CA PHE A 95 27.53 -15.52 -32.09
C PHE A 95 27.62 -13.99 -32.07
N PHE A 96 26.61 -13.31 -31.53
CA PHE A 96 26.58 -11.87 -31.38
C PHE A 96 27.20 -11.46 -30.03
N ALA A 97 28.42 -10.91 -30.04
CA ALA A 97 29.09 -10.43 -28.84
C ALA A 97 28.69 -8.98 -28.53
N LEU A 98 27.80 -8.78 -27.56
CA LEU A 98 27.26 -7.47 -27.18
C LEU A 98 28.04 -6.84 -26.03
N SER A 99 28.51 -5.60 -26.22
CA SER A 99 28.98 -4.72 -25.15
C SER A 99 27.92 -3.64 -24.89
N PHE A 100 27.45 -3.55 -23.65
CA PHE A 100 26.48 -2.55 -23.23
C PHE A 100 26.82 -2.03 -21.84
N GLY A 101 27.25 -0.77 -21.74
CA GLY A 101 27.66 -0.18 -20.47
C GLY A 101 28.11 1.27 -20.64
N PRO A 102 28.76 1.86 -19.61
CA PRO A 102 29.17 3.27 -19.59
C PRO A 102 30.40 3.57 -20.48
N THR A 103 30.72 2.67 -21.40
CA THR A 103 31.77 2.84 -22.42
C THR A 103 31.27 3.80 -23.49
N LEU A 104 30.14 3.49 -24.14
CA LEU A 104 29.46 4.40 -25.07
C LEU A 104 28.29 5.14 -24.43
N SER A 105 27.42 4.41 -23.72
CA SER A 105 26.16 4.95 -23.21
C SER A 105 26.41 6.11 -22.23
N PHE A 106 25.74 7.23 -22.48
CA PHE A 106 25.77 8.50 -21.76
C PHE A 106 27.13 9.20 -21.71
N GLN A 107 28.12 8.72 -22.49
CA GLN A 107 29.49 9.23 -22.41
C GLN A 107 30.13 9.48 -23.78
N LEU A 108 30.57 8.42 -24.48
CA LEU A 108 31.35 8.53 -25.72
C LEU A 108 30.47 8.60 -26.99
N LEU A 109 29.14 8.43 -26.85
CA LEU A 109 28.22 8.55 -27.97
C LEU A 109 28.17 9.99 -28.50
N ASP A 110 28.43 10.15 -29.80
CA ASP A 110 28.32 11.45 -30.48
C ASP A 110 26.86 11.97 -30.36
N PRO A 111 26.65 13.20 -29.84
CA PRO A 111 25.32 13.77 -29.69
C PRO A 111 24.54 13.93 -31.01
N HIS A 112 25.23 14.07 -32.14
CA HIS A 112 24.61 14.14 -33.46
C HIS A 112 24.05 12.78 -33.89
N MET A 113 24.69 11.67 -33.50
CA MET A 113 24.23 10.31 -33.78
C MET A 113 23.00 9.90 -32.95
N LYS A 114 22.56 10.73 -32.00
CA LYS A 114 21.26 10.55 -31.30
C LYS A 114 20.06 11.03 -32.11
N PHE A 115 20.27 11.78 -33.19
CA PHE A 115 19.20 12.31 -34.05
C PHE A 115 18.06 12.99 -33.26
N ARG A 116 18.43 13.76 -32.21
CA ARG A 116 17.52 14.48 -31.30
C ARG A 116 16.54 13.60 -30.51
N GLN A 117 16.81 12.31 -30.38
CA GLN A 117 16.01 11.39 -29.56
C GLN A 117 16.59 11.24 -28.14
N LEU A 118 15.96 10.41 -27.30
CA LEU A 118 16.30 10.27 -25.88
C LEU A 118 17.11 8.99 -25.64
N GLU A 119 18.35 9.15 -25.17
CA GLU A 119 19.17 8.01 -24.76
C GLU A 119 18.62 7.36 -23.49
N SER A 120 18.61 6.04 -23.44
CA SER A 120 18.01 5.25 -22.37
C SER A 120 18.87 4.02 -22.04
N PRO A 121 19.01 3.61 -20.77
CA PRO A 121 19.80 2.43 -20.39
C PRO A 121 19.01 1.11 -20.52
N SER A 122 18.08 1.00 -21.49
CA SER A 122 17.18 -0.16 -21.62
C SER A 122 17.84 -1.32 -22.37
N LEU A 123 18.47 -2.24 -21.63
CA LEU A 123 19.11 -3.42 -22.21
C LEU A 123 18.10 -4.41 -22.81
N ARG A 124 16.93 -4.61 -22.20
CA ARG A 124 15.91 -5.55 -22.69
C ARG A 124 15.45 -5.22 -24.11
N GLN A 125 15.14 -3.96 -24.36
CA GLN A 125 14.67 -3.52 -25.68
C GLN A 125 15.80 -3.59 -26.73
N LEU A 126 17.05 -3.31 -26.34
CA LEU A 126 18.20 -3.49 -27.22
C LEU A 126 18.39 -4.96 -27.60
N LEU A 127 18.28 -5.89 -26.65
CA LEU A 127 18.37 -7.33 -26.90
C LEU A 127 17.27 -7.79 -27.87
N SER A 128 16.02 -7.38 -27.63
CA SER A 128 14.91 -7.67 -28.53
C SER A 128 15.06 -7.04 -29.92
N TRP A 129 15.66 -5.85 -30.01
CA TRP A 129 15.96 -5.22 -31.30
C TRP A 129 17.03 -6.01 -32.07
N ILE A 130 18.11 -6.43 -31.40
CA ILE A 130 19.17 -7.27 -32.00
C ILE A 130 18.57 -8.60 -32.50
N ASP A 131 17.69 -9.19 -31.70
CA ASP A 131 16.99 -10.43 -32.04
C ASP A 131 16.21 -10.31 -33.36
N LEU A 132 15.45 -9.22 -33.51
CA LEU A 132 14.65 -8.97 -34.71
C LEU A 132 15.51 -8.59 -35.93
N GLU A 133 16.49 -7.72 -35.75
CA GLU A 133 17.32 -7.18 -36.85
C GLU A 133 18.28 -8.22 -37.43
N TYR A 134 18.83 -9.09 -36.58
CA TYR A 134 19.91 -10.01 -36.97
C TYR A 134 19.49 -11.48 -36.99
N ASN A 135 18.19 -11.74 -37.21
CA ASN A 135 17.62 -13.06 -37.44
C ASN A 135 17.82 -14.04 -36.27
N HIS A 136 17.52 -13.59 -35.04
CA HIS A 136 17.55 -14.41 -33.82
C HIS A 136 18.93 -15.06 -33.56
N PRO A 137 20.02 -14.28 -33.46
CA PRO A 137 21.35 -14.83 -33.22
C PRO A 137 21.51 -15.24 -31.74
N GLN A 138 22.46 -16.14 -31.48
CA GLN A 138 22.96 -16.35 -30.12
C GLN A 138 23.65 -15.08 -29.61
N ILE A 139 23.19 -14.50 -28.50
CA ILE A 139 23.76 -13.27 -27.94
C ILE A 139 24.60 -13.60 -26.71
N PHE A 140 25.87 -13.20 -26.72
CA PHE A 140 26.74 -13.25 -25.55
C PHE A 140 27.05 -11.83 -25.10
N ILE A 141 26.63 -11.45 -23.90
CA ILE A 141 26.94 -10.14 -23.33
C ILE A 141 28.37 -10.17 -22.80
N VAL A 142 29.31 -9.62 -23.56
CA VAL A 142 30.76 -9.63 -23.26
C VAL A 142 31.18 -8.50 -22.33
N GLU A 143 30.37 -7.47 -22.17
CA GLU A 143 30.63 -6.36 -21.25
C GLU A 143 29.31 -5.76 -20.78
N ASN A 144 29.05 -5.79 -19.47
CA ASN A 144 27.95 -5.05 -18.87
C ASN A 144 28.26 -4.63 -17.43
N GLY A 145 27.73 -3.48 -17.01
CA GLY A 145 27.89 -2.95 -15.68
C GLY A 145 27.67 -1.44 -15.69
N TRP A 146 27.92 -0.79 -14.56
CA TRP A 146 27.89 0.67 -14.48
C TRP A 146 29.21 1.20 -13.92
N PHE A 147 29.20 2.40 -13.33
CA PHE A 147 30.35 2.94 -12.62
C PHE A 147 29.91 3.72 -11.38
N VAL A 148 30.84 3.84 -10.45
CA VAL A 148 30.74 4.68 -9.25
C VAL A 148 31.87 5.72 -9.25
N SER A 149 31.78 6.69 -8.34
CA SER A 149 32.85 7.67 -8.15
C SER A 149 34.19 7.01 -7.82
N GLY A 150 35.30 7.64 -8.20
CA GLY A 150 36.65 7.19 -7.82
C GLY A 150 36.90 7.19 -6.30
N THR A 151 36.06 7.92 -5.54
CA THR A 151 36.07 7.94 -4.08
C THR A 151 35.37 6.74 -3.44
N THR A 152 34.45 6.10 -4.15
CA THR A 152 33.66 4.96 -3.67
C THR A 152 34.58 3.74 -3.51
N LYS A 153 34.60 3.15 -2.32
CA LYS A 153 35.53 2.08 -1.96
C LYS A 153 34.90 0.69 -2.13
N ARG A 154 34.55 0.07 -1.01
CA ARG A 154 34.01 -1.30 -0.95
C ARG A 154 32.48 -1.33 -0.93
N ASP A 155 31.85 -0.26 -0.47
CA ASP A 155 30.41 -0.13 -0.51
C ASP A 155 30.01 0.53 -1.83
N ASP A 156 29.41 -0.23 -2.73
CA ASP A 156 29.11 0.19 -4.10
C ASP A 156 27.65 -0.12 -4.48
N ALA A 157 26.73 0.19 -3.56
CA ALA A 157 25.29 -0.08 -3.68
C ALA A 157 24.74 0.30 -5.05
N LYS A 158 25.09 1.50 -5.56
CA LYS A 158 24.68 1.96 -6.89
C LYS A 158 25.09 0.98 -7.99
N TYR A 159 26.36 0.58 -8.04
CA TYR A 159 26.83 -0.36 -9.06
C TYR A 159 26.10 -1.71 -8.95
N MET A 160 25.93 -2.22 -7.72
CA MET A 160 25.20 -3.46 -7.45
C MET A 160 23.76 -3.42 -7.97
N TYR A 161 23.01 -2.35 -7.73
CA TYR A 161 21.62 -2.23 -8.21
C TYR A 161 21.51 -2.01 -9.73
N TYR A 162 22.48 -1.33 -10.36
CA TYR A 162 22.57 -1.30 -11.83
C TYR A 162 22.84 -2.70 -12.40
N LEU A 163 23.80 -3.43 -11.83
CA LEU A 163 24.10 -4.80 -12.22
C LEU A 163 22.88 -5.71 -12.06
N LYS A 164 22.18 -5.61 -10.91
CA LYS A 164 20.93 -6.34 -10.65
C LYS A 164 19.88 -6.07 -11.73
N LYS A 165 19.67 -4.81 -12.11
CA LYS A 165 18.73 -4.43 -13.16
C LYS A 165 19.12 -4.99 -14.52
N PHE A 166 20.37 -4.85 -14.92
CA PHE A 166 20.79 -5.34 -16.24
C PHE A 166 20.58 -6.84 -16.37
N ILE A 167 20.93 -7.63 -15.34
CA ILE A 167 20.69 -9.08 -15.35
C ILE A 167 19.19 -9.40 -15.34
N MET A 168 18.37 -8.66 -14.58
CA MET A 168 16.92 -8.81 -14.59
C MET A 168 16.30 -8.53 -15.97
N GLU A 169 16.76 -7.48 -16.66
CA GLU A 169 16.30 -7.14 -18.00
C GLU A 169 16.75 -8.18 -19.04
N THR A 170 17.95 -8.77 -18.88
CA THR A 170 18.39 -9.92 -19.66
C THR A 170 17.50 -11.14 -19.41
N LEU A 171 17.17 -11.45 -18.16
CA LEU A 171 16.29 -12.56 -17.83
C LEU A 171 14.88 -12.38 -18.42
N LYS A 172 14.34 -11.16 -18.41
CA LYS A 172 13.09 -10.83 -19.08
C LYS A 172 13.19 -11.01 -20.60
N ALA A 173 14.29 -10.61 -21.23
CA ALA A 173 14.51 -10.83 -22.65
C ALA A 173 14.47 -12.33 -23.01
N ILE A 174 15.10 -13.18 -22.19
CA ILE A 174 15.06 -14.64 -22.38
C ILE A 174 13.65 -15.20 -22.16
N ARG A 175 12.98 -14.81 -21.06
CA ARG A 175 11.74 -15.47 -20.61
C ARG A 175 10.46 -14.95 -21.27
N LEU A 176 10.41 -13.65 -21.57
CA LEU A 176 9.20 -12.99 -22.07
C LEU A 176 9.32 -12.63 -23.55
N ASP A 177 10.52 -12.27 -24.01
CA ASP A 177 10.73 -11.79 -25.38
C ASP A 177 11.29 -12.89 -26.30
N GLY A 178 11.76 -13.99 -25.72
CA GLY A 178 12.25 -15.16 -26.44
C GLY A 178 13.68 -15.04 -26.98
N VAL A 179 14.46 -14.03 -26.58
CA VAL A 179 15.81 -13.77 -27.08
C VAL A 179 16.81 -14.84 -26.60
N ASP A 180 17.65 -15.36 -27.50
CA ASP A 180 18.65 -16.40 -27.20
C ASP A 180 19.95 -15.83 -26.61
N VAL A 181 19.89 -15.37 -25.36
CA VAL A 181 21.08 -14.90 -24.63
C VAL A 181 21.82 -16.09 -23.99
N ILE A 182 23.03 -16.37 -24.46
CA ILE A 182 23.84 -17.55 -24.09
C ILE A 182 24.87 -17.27 -22.99
N GLY A 183 25.12 -16.01 -22.62
CA GLY A 183 26.13 -15.68 -21.61
C GLY A 183 26.12 -14.21 -21.17
N TYR A 184 26.68 -13.97 -19.98
CA TYR A 184 26.73 -12.65 -19.35
C TYR A 184 28.09 -12.38 -18.69
N THR A 185 28.67 -11.21 -18.94
CA THR A 185 29.95 -10.80 -18.39
C THR A 185 29.81 -9.48 -17.65
N ALA A 186 29.86 -9.53 -16.32
CA ALA A 186 29.96 -8.33 -15.49
C ALA A 186 31.33 -7.67 -15.70
N TRP A 187 31.33 -6.37 -15.96
CA TRP A 187 32.51 -5.56 -16.18
C TRP A 187 32.65 -4.49 -15.09
N SER A 188 33.70 -4.49 -14.29
CA SER A 188 34.98 -5.23 -14.44
C SER A 188 35.29 -6.16 -13.27
N LEU A 189 36.29 -7.02 -13.43
CA LEU A 189 36.81 -7.80 -12.32
C LEU A 189 37.35 -6.89 -11.21
N MET A 190 38.24 -5.96 -11.54
CA MET A 190 38.88 -5.06 -10.57
C MET A 190 38.88 -3.61 -11.05
N ASP A 191 39.06 -2.69 -10.12
CA ASP A 191 39.26 -1.28 -10.44
C ASP A 191 40.58 -1.07 -11.20
N GLY A 192 40.58 -0.16 -12.17
CA GLY A 192 41.75 0.11 -13.00
C GLY A 192 41.73 1.49 -13.65
N PHE A 193 42.54 1.64 -14.70
CA PHE A 193 42.58 2.86 -15.50
C PHE A 193 41.40 2.90 -16.49
N GLU A 194 40.54 3.92 -16.37
CA GLU A 194 39.26 4.03 -17.09
C GLU A 194 39.36 4.97 -18.29
N TRP A 195 40.39 4.75 -19.12
CA TRP A 195 40.60 5.45 -20.39
C TRP A 195 40.66 6.98 -20.22
N HIS A 196 39.85 7.73 -20.97
CA HIS A 196 39.76 9.19 -20.87
C HIS A 196 39.33 9.70 -19.49
N ARG A 197 38.75 8.84 -18.64
CA ARG A 197 38.33 9.18 -17.26
C ARG A 197 39.42 8.97 -16.22
N GLY A 198 40.57 8.42 -16.60
CA GLY A 198 41.68 8.16 -15.67
C GLY A 198 41.23 7.27 -14.51
N TYR A 199 41.46 7.72 -13.27
CA TYR A 199 41.05 7.01 -12.04
C TYR A 199 39.90 7.71 -11.29
N SER A 200 39.20 8.64 -11.95
CA SER A 200 38.10 9.40 -11.35
C SER A 200 36.80 8.61 -11.19
N ILE A 201 36.73 7.42 -11.78
CA ILE A 201 35.62 6.48 -11.66
C ILE A 201 36.13 5.07 -11.36
N ARG A 202 35.25 4.19 -10.89
CA ARG A 202 35.52 2.78 -10.61
C ARG A 202 34.42 1.88 -11.18
N ARG A 203 34.79 0.70 -11.67
CA ARG A 203 33.89 -0.30 -12.30
C ARG A 203 34.10 -1.72 -11.78
N GLY A 204 35.14 -1.96 -10.98
CA GLY A 204 35.51 -3.30 -10.54
C GLY A 204 34.57 -3.84 -9.49
N LEU A 205 34.30 -5.15 -9.56
CA LEU A 205 33.72 -5.94 -8.47
C LEU A 205 34.66 -6.00 -7.26
N PHE A 206 35.98 -5.88 -7.50
CA PHE A 206 36.99 -5.80 -6.47
C PHE A 206 37.61 -4.40 -6.40
N TYR A 207 37.62 -3.84 -5.20
CA TYR A 207 38.29 -2.58 -4.90
C TYR A 207 39.81 -2.77 -4.92
N VAL A 208 40.50 -1.80 -5.50
CA VAL A 208 41.96 -1.70 -5.51
C VAL A 208 42.37 -0.35 -4.95
N ASP A 209 43.21 -0.36 -3.92
CA ASP A 209 43.90 0.85 -3.46
C ASP A 209 45.16 1.08 -4.31
N PHE A 210 45.05 2.01 -5.27
CA PHE A 210 46.15 2.37 -6.16
C PHE A 210 47.35 3.01 -5.46
N LEU A 211 47.17 3.51 -4.23
CA LEU A 211 48.24 4.08 -3.41
C LEU A 211 49.00 3.02 -2.61
N SER A 212 48.38 1.86 -2.37
CA SER A 212 49.02 0.73 -1.71
C SER A 212 50.06 0.05 -2.61
N GLN A 213 51.11 -0.50 -2.02
CA GLN A 213 52.11 -1.29 -2.76
C GLN A 213 51.55 -2.68 -3.15
N ASP A 214 50.69 -3.25 -2.30
CA ASP A 214 50.17 -4.61 -2.45
C ASP A 214 49.05 -4.71 -3.50
N LYS A 215 48.25 -3.65 -3.68
CA LYS A 215 47.11 -3.60 -4.62
C LYS A 215 46.16 -4.80 -4.46
N GLU A 216 45.92 -5.19 -3.21
CA GLU A 216 45.08 -6.31 -2.86
C GLU A 216 43.65 -6.12 -3.42
N LEU A 217 43.06 -7.22 -3.89
CA LEU A 217 41.68 -7.24 -4.39
C LEU A 217 40.72 -7.41 -3.22
N LEU A 218 40.08 -6.32 -2.80
CA LEU A 218 39.10 -6.35 -1.72
C LEU A 218 37.69 -6.47 -2.30
N PRO A 219 36.90 -7.52 -1.97
CA PRO A 219 35.57 -7.68 -2.53
C PRO A 219 34.66 -6.54 -2.10
N LYS A 220 33.92 -6.00 -3.08
CA LYS A 220 32.86 -5.00 -2.87
C LYS A 220 31.50 -5.66 -2.64
N SER A 221 30.50 -4.87 -2.28
CA SER A 221 29.11 -5.32 -2.12
C SER A 221 28.59 -6.00 -3.39
N SER A 222 28.90 -5.44 -4.57
CA SER A 222 28.54 -6.01 -5.87
C SER A 222 29.17 -7.38 -6.17
N ALA A 223 30.39 -7.64 -5.72
CA ALA A 223 31.03 -8.95 -5.86
C ALA A 223 30.26 -10.04 -5.09
N LEU A 224 29.88 -9.73 -3.84
CA LEU A 224 29.12 -10.65 -2.99
C LEU A 224 27.73 -10.94 -3.56
N PHE A 225 27.07 -9.91 -4.10
CA PHE A 225 25.80 -10.06 -4.82
C PHE A 225 25.97 -10.97 -6.05
N TYR A 226 26.96 -10.69 -6.90
CA TYR A 226 27.16 -11.44 -8.13
C TYR A 226 27.55 -12.90 -7.87
N GLN A 227 28.35 -13.16 -6.84
CA GLN A 227 28.65 -14.52 -6.38
C GLN A 227 27.38 -15.30 -6.04
N LYS A 228 26.51 -14.75 -5.16
CA LYS A 228 25.27 -15.41 -4.74
C LYS A 228 24.30 -15.63 -5.90
N LEU A 229 24.29 -14.70 -6.86
CA LEU A 229 23.48 -14.81 -8.07
C LEU A 229 23.93 -15.98 -8.95
N ILE A 230 25.24 -16.15 -9.12
CA ILE A 230 25.83 -17.26 -9.88
C ILE A 230 25.56 -18.59 -9.18
N GLU A 231 25.76 -18.67 -7.87
CA GLU A 231 25.50 -19.87 -7.06
C GLU A 231 24.06 -20.39 -7.22
N ASN A 232 23.09 -19.47 -7.38
CA ASN A 232 21.68 -19.80 -7.54
C ASN A 232 21.20 -19.81 -9.00
N ASN A 233 22.09 -19.52 -9.96
CA ASN A 233 21.76 -19.36 -11.38
C ASN A 233 20.56 -18.40 -11.63
N GLY A 234 20.58 -17.24 -11.00
CA GLY A 234 19.53 -16.22 -11.12
C GLY A 234 18.75 -15.98 -9.83
N PHE A 235 17.46 -15.69 -9.96
CA PHE A 235 16.57 -15.29 -8.87
C PHE A 235 15.52 -16.37 -8.58
N PRO A 236 15.87 -17.46 -7.86
CA PRO A 236 14.91 -18.49 -7.49
C PRO A 236 13.79 -17.90 -6.60
N PRO A 237 12.59 -18.50 -6.61
CA PRO A 237 11.51 -18.06 -5.76
C PRO A 237 11.90 -18.17 -4.28
N LEU A 238 11.78 -17.06 -3.56
CA LEU A 238 12.09 -16.98 -2.14
C LEU A 238 10.83 -17.32 -1.31
N PRO A 239 10.95 -18.11 -0.23
CA PRO A 239 9.80 -18.46 0.63
C PRO A 239 9.07 -17.23 1.19
N GLU A 240 9.80 -16.15 1.48
CA GLU A 240 9.26 -14.92 2.04
C GLU A 240 8.24 -14.26 1.12
N ASN A 241 8.41 -14.41 -0.20
CA ASN A 241 7.58 -13.76 -1.23
C ASN A 241 6.44 -14.67 -1.73
N GLN A 242 6.30 -15.88 -1.21
CA GLN A 242 5.20 -16.78 -1.60
C GLN A 242 3.87 -16.30 -1.02
N PRO A 243 2.75 -16.38 -1.76
CA PRO A 243 1.45 -15.99 -1.22
C PRO A 243 1.08 -16.89 -0.03
N LEU A 244 0.45 -16.30 0.99
CA LEU A 244 -0.09 -17.03 2.12
C LEU A 244 -1.61 -17.17 1.98
N GLU A 245 -2.12 -18.39 2.13
CA GLU A 245 -3.55 -18.66 2.26
C GLU A 245 -3.97 -18.56 3.74
N GLY A 246 -5.09 -17.92 4.02
CA GLY A 246 -5.60 -17.73 5.37
C GLY A 246 -6.64 -16.60 5.49
N THR A 247 -7.23 -16.49 6.67
CA THR A 247 -8.25 -15.48 6.98
C THR A 247 -7.79 -14.59 8.14
N PHE A 248 -8.25 -13.35 8.14
CA PHE A 248 -8.09 -12.42 9.25
C PHE A 248 -9.08 -12.73 10.39
N PRO A 249 -8.91 -12.15 11.60
CA PRO A 249 -9.89 -12.27 12.67
C PRO A 249 -11.30 -11.80 12.26
N CYS A 250 -12.35 -12.39 12.84
CA CYS A 250 -13.75 -12.06 12.50
C CYS A 250 -14.19 -10.62 12.84
N GLY A 251 -13.45 -9.94 13.74
CA GLY A 251 -13.65 -8.54 14.08
C GLY A 251 -12.68 -7.58 13.36
N PHE A 252 -12.03 -8.04 12.29
CA PHE A 252 -11.03 -7.24 11.57
C PHE A 252 -11.69 -6.04 10.86
N ALA A 253 -11.15 -4.85 11.08
CA ALA A 253 -11.67 -3.62 10.52
C ALA A 253 -11.21 -3.44 9.07
N TRP A 254 -12.07 -3.81 8.12
CA TRP A 254 -11.91 -3.50 6.69
C TRP A 254 -12.41 -2.10 6.37
N GLY A 255 -11.54 -1.25 5.86
CA GLY A 255 -11.91 0.14 5.59
C GLY A 255 -11.28 0.76 4.36
N VAL A 256 -11.73 1.98 4.09
CA VAL A 256 -11.19 2.88 3.07
C VAL A 256 -11.02 4.27 3.67
N VAL A 257 -10.04 5.01 3.16
CA VAL A 257 -9.69 6.35 3.61
C VAL A 257 -10.14 7.39 2.60
N ASP A 258 -10.66 8.49 3.11
CA ASP A 258 -10.72 9.75 2.39
C ASP A 258 -10.13 10.86 3.25
N ASN A 259 -9.25 11.70 2.70
CA ASN A 259 -8.56 12.73 3.49
C ASN A 259 -9.58 13.73 4.05
N TYR A 260 -10.45 14.26 3.20
CA TYR A 260 -11.51 15.15 3.60
C TYR A 260 -12.81 14.72 2.94
N VAL A 261 -13.87 14.57 3.74
CA VAL A 261 -15.22 14.48 3.17
C VAL A 261 -15.52 15.81 2.50
N GLN A 262 -15.96 15.79 1.24
CA GLN A 262 -16.38 16.99 0.54
C GLN A 262 -17.55 17.62 1.31
N VAL A 263 -17.27 18.74 1.97
CA VAL A 263 -18.28 19.48 2.73
C VAL A 263 -19.16 20.23 1.74
N ASP A 264 -20.45 19.90 1.77
CA ASP A 264 -21.50 20.65 1.08
C ASP A 264 -22.54 21.12 2.10
N THR A 265 -22.47 22.39 2.45
CA THR A 265 -23.42 23.00 3.39
C THR A 265 -24.69 23.51 2.71
N THR A 266 -24.81 23.40 1.38
CA THR A 266 -26.00 23.85 0.66
C THR A 266 -27.14 22.85 0.88
N LEU A 267 -28.26 23.34 1.40
CA LEU A 267 -29.44 22.50 1.61
C LEU A 267 -30.19 22.34 0.29
N SER A 268 -30.52 21.11 -0.05
CA SER A 268 -31.23 20.77 -1.30
C SER A 268 -32.72 21.11 -1.28
N GLN A 269 -33.31 21.21 -0.08
CA GLN A 269 -34.75 21.38 0.11
C GLN A 269 -35.06 22.29 1.31
N PHE A 270 -36.25 22.90 1.30
CA PHE A 270 -36.74 23.82 2.35
C PHE A 270 -35.84 25.05 2.59
N THR A 271 -35.16 25.53 1.55
CA THR A 271 -34.28 26.70 1.61
C THR A 271 -35.02 28.02 1.39
N ASP A 272 -35.96 28.02 0.44
CA ASP A 272 -36.76 29.18 0.07
C ASP A 272 -37.86 29.44 1.10
N PRO A 273 -37.79 30.54 1.87
CA PRO A 273 -38.80 30.86 2.85
C PRO A 273 -39.93 31.75 2.27
N ASN A 274 -39.84 32.14 0.99
CA ASN A 274 -40.83 33.00 0.37
C ASN A 274 -42.13 32.23 0.11
N ILE A 275 -43.25 32.95 0.20
CA ILE A 275 -44.57 32.39 -0.10
C ILE A 275 -44.95 32.75 -1.54
N TYR A 276 -45.49 31.78 -2.26
CA TYR A 276 -45.94 31.93 -3.63
C TYR A 276 -47.44 31.63 -3.74
N LEU A 277 -48.15 32.45 -4.51
CA LEU A 277 -49.49 32.14 -4.98
C LEU A 277 -49.36 31.27 -6.23
N TRP A 278 -49.92 30.06 -6.17
CA TRP A 278 -49.95 29.17 -7.32
C TRP A 278 -51.19 29.43 -8.16
N ASP A 279 -51.02 29.95 -9.37
CA ASP A 279 -52.12 30.17 -10.32
C ASP A 279 -52.50 28.86 -11.01
N VAL A 280 -53.21 27.99 -10.27
CA VAL A 280 -53.57 26.62 -10.69
C VAL A 280 -54.42 26.60 -11.97
N HIS A 281 -55.26 27.62 -12.17
CA HIS A 281 -56.33 27.58 -13.17
C HIS A 281 -55.98 28.23 -14.51
N ARG A 282 -55.00 29.14 -14.57
CA ARG A 282 -54.60 29.80 -15.83
C ARG A 282 -53.18 29.46 -16.24
N SER A 283 -52.19 30.07 -15.61
CA SER A 283 -50.79 30.01 -16.07
C SER A 283 -49.99 28.87 -15.47
N LYS A 284 -50.46 28.25 -14.38
CA LYS A 284 -49.74 27.27 -13.54
C LYS A 284 -48.40 27.79 -12.99
N ARG A 285 -48.21 29.11 -12.96
CA ARG A 285 -47.00 29.77 -12.46
C ARG A 285 -47.10 30.08 -10.98
N LEU A 286 -45.94 30.18 -10.33
CA LEU A 286 -45.79 30.63 -8.96
C LEU A 286 -45.52 32.14 -8.96
N ILE A 287 -46.38 32.91 -8.31
CA ILE A 287 -46.25 34.37 -8.16
C ILE A 287 -45.80 34.66 -6.73
N LYS A 288 -44.59 35.21 -6.57
CA LYS A 288 -44.06 35.55 -5.25
C LYS A 288 -44.90 36.65 -4.59
N VAL A 289 -45.21 36.47 -3.31
CA VAL A 289 -45.90 37.49 -2.51
C VAL A 289 -44.86 38.35 -1.80
N ASP A 290 -44.89 39.66 -2.03
CA ASP A 290 -43.96 40.60 -1.42
C ASP A 290 -44.28 40.82 0.07
N GLY A 291 -43.24 40.80 0.91
CA GLY A 291 -43.33 41.09 2.35
C GLY A 291 -43.73 39.93 3.27
N LEU A 292 -44.07 38.74 2.73
CA LEU A 292 -44.49 37.57 3.49
C LEU A 292 -43.46 36.44 3.43
N VAL A 293 -42.97 36.02 4.60
CA VAL A 293 -41.93 34.98 4.74
C VAL A 293 -42.40 33.93 5.75
N ALA A 294 -42.31 32.66 5.38
CA ALA A 294 -42.63 31.54 6.24
C ALA A 294 -41.48 31.23 7.23
N LYS A 295 -41.81 30.65 8.38
CA LYS A 295 -40.79 30.17 9.34
C LYS A 295 -40.03 29.00 8.74
N LYS A 296 -38.70 29.06 8.75
CA LYS A 296 -37.84 27.94 8.35
C LYS A 296 -37.87 26.83 9.41
N ARG A 297 -38.08 25.59 8.97
CA ARG A 297 -37.96 24.40 9.84
C ARG A 297 -36.48 24.13 10.18
N LYS A 298 -36.25 23.33 11.22
CA LYS A 298 -34.89 22.83 11.52
C LYS A 298 -34.41 21.92 10.38
N PRO A 299 -33.18 22.09 9.88
CA PRO A 299 -32.60 21.17 8.90
C PRO A 299 -32.42 19.75 9.46
N TYR A 300 -32.55 18.75 8.60
CA TYR A 300 -32.28 17.34 8.89
C TYR A 300 -31.24 16.77 7.91
N CYS A 301 -30.68 15.60 8.21
CA CYS A 301 -29.59 15.03 7.40
C CYS A 301 -29.94 14.79 5.93
N VAL A 302 -31.21 14.47 5.64
CA VAL A 302 -31.71 14.30 4.27
C VAL A 302 -31.68 15.57 3.43
N ASP A 303 -31.52 16.73 4.06
CA ASP A 303 -31.45 18.01 3.36
C ASP A 303 -30.08 18.22 2.70
N PHE A 304 -29.05 17.50 3.13
CA PHE A 304 -27.74 17.45 2.49
C PHE A 304 -27.71 16.36 1.42
N SER A 305 -27.96 16.74 0.17
CA SER A 305 -27.99 15.79 -0.96
C SER A 305 -26.65 15.10 -1.23
N ALA A 306 -25.54 15.69 -0.78
CA ALA A 306 -24.19 15.17 -1.00
C ALA A 306 -23.85 13.92 -0.17
N ILE A 307 -24.56 13.64 0.94
CA ILE A 307 -24.21 12.57 1.88
C ILE A 307 -24.57 11.19 1.32
N ARG A 308 -25.84 10.99 0.94
CA ARG A 308 -26.34 9.68 0.50
C ARG A 308 -25.54 9.05 -0.66
N PRO A 309 -25.16 9.80 -1.71
CA PRO A 309 -24.33 9.24 -2.78
C PRO A 309 -23.00 8.70 -2.27
N GLN A 310 -22.34 9.38 -1.33
CA GLN A 310 -21.06 8.91 -0.77
C GLN A 310 -21.23 7.62 0.05
N ILE A 311 -22.31 7.53 0.84
CA ILE A 311 -22.62 6.32 1.60
C ILE A 311 -22.90 5.14 0.67
N ALA A 312 -23.59 5.36 -0.46
CA ALA A 312 -23.87 4.32 -1.44
C ALA A 312 -22.58 3.74 -2.06
N LEU A 313 -21.56 4.57 -2.33
CA LEU A 313 -20.26 4.11 -2.79
C LEU A 313 -19.59 3.19 -1.75
N LEU A 314 -19.62 3.59 -0.48
CA LEU A 314 -19.04 2.78 0.60
C LEU A 314 -19.76 1.45 0.78
N GLN A 315 -21.09 1.44 0.67
CA GLN A 315 -21.88 0.21 0.74
C GLN A 315 -21.56 -0.76 -0.39
N GLU A 316 -21.32 -0.27 -1.61
CA GLU A 316 -20.93 -1.11 -2.76
C GLU A 316 -19.56 -1.80 -2.53
N MET A 317 -18.65 -1.15 -1.80
CA MET A 317 -17.32 -1.70 -1.45
C MET A 317 -17.34 -2.74 -0.34
N HIS A 318 -18.46 -2.91 0.37
CA HIS A 318 -18.59 -3.79 1.54
C HIS A 318 -17.65 -3.44 2.72
N VAL A 319 -17.14 -2.20 2.78
CA VAL A 319 -16.30 -1.77 3.90
C VAL A 319 -17.08 -1.71 5.20
N THR A 320 -16.43 -2.08 6.30
CA THR A 320 -17.01 -2.03 7.66
C THR A 320 -16.65 -0.75 8.38
N HIS A 321 -15.57 -0.08 7.97
CA HIS A 321 -15.06 1.14 8.57
C HIS A 321 -14.78 2.20 7.49
N PHE A 322 -15.08 3.46 7.79
CA PHE A 322 -14.73 4.58 6.92
C PHE A 322 -13.93 5.61 7.68
N ARG A 323 -12.72 5.91 7.18
CA ARG A 323 -11.80 6.85 7.80
C ARG A 323 -11.84 8.18 7.07
N PHE A 324 -12.05 9.27 7.81
CA PHE A 324 -11.97 10.62 7.27
C PHE A 324 -11.54 11.65 8.29
N SER A 325 -11.07 12.82 7.83
CA SER A 325 -10.67 13.92 8.70
C SER A 325 -11.69 15.05 8.72
N LEU A 326 -11.77 15.73 9.86
CA LEU A 326 -12.48 16.99 10.03
C LEU A 326 -11.61 18.15 9.56
N ASP A 327 -12.25 19.21 9.07
CA ASP A 327 -11.58 20.47 8.78
C ASP A 327 -11.72 21.44 9.96
N TRP A 328 -10.63 21.59 10.73
CA TRP A 328 -10.59 22.47 11.90
C TRP A 328 -10.86 23.93 11.52
N ALA A 329 -10.32 24.40 10.38
CA ALA A 329 -10.51 25.78 9.94
C ALA A 329 -11.97 26.08 9.56
N LEU A 330 -12.72 25.08 9.07
CA LEU A 330 -14.15 25.24 8.80
C LEU A 330 -15.02 25.18 10.06
N ILE A 331 -14.65 24.36 11.05
CA ILE A 331 -15.41 24.21 12.31
C ILE A 331 -15.21 25.43 13.22
N LEU A 332 -13.96 25.86 13.40
CA LEU A 332 -13.58 27.02 14.22
C LEU A 332 -12.76 28.03 13.40
N PRO A 333 -13.39 28.86 12.54
CA PRO A 333 -12.66 29.78 11.66
C PRO A 333 -11.74 30.77 12.37
N LEU A 334 -12.13 31.22 13.57
CA LEU A 334 -11.33 32.12 14.42
C LEU A 334 -10.34 31.37 15.33
N GLY A 335 -10.30 30.03 15.28
CA GLY A 335 -9.44 29.19 16.11
C GLY A 335 -9.85 29.08 17.58
N ASN A 336 -10.94 29.72 17.99
CA ASN A 336 -11.49 29.67 19.35
C ASN A 336 -12.98 29.30 19.34
N GLN A 337 -13.54 28.96 20.50
CA GLN A 337 -14.95 28.53 20.62
C GLN A 337 -15.97 29.69 20.57
N THR A 338 -15.56 30.95 20.37
CA THR A 338 -16.51 32.08 20.35
C THR A 338 -17.43 32.04 19.13
N GLN A 339 -16.93 31.54 18.00
CA GLN A 339 -17.69 31.43 16.76
C GLN A 339 -17.56 30.02 16.17
N VAL A 340 -18.44 29.13 16.64
CA VAL A 340 -18.54 27.76 16.13
C VAL A 340 -19.41 27.70 14.88
N ASN A 341 -18.89 27.12 13.79
CA ASN A 341 -19.68 26.88 12.59
C ASN A 341 -20.60 25.66 12.76
N ARG A 342 -21.79 25.90 13.32
CA ARG A 342 -22.77 24.84 13.60
C ARG A 342 -23.31 24.14 12.35
N THR A 343 -23.29 24.79 11.19
CA THR A 343 -23.76 24.18 9.93
C THR A 343 -22.83 23.06 9.49
N VAL A 344 -21.51 23.29 9.54
CA VAL A 344 -20.49 22.27 9.21
C VAL A 344 -20.49 21.14 10.24
N LEU A 345 -20.60 21.45 11.52
CA LEU A 345 -20.77 20.41 12.56
C LEU A 345 -22.03 19.56 12.33
N HIS A 346 -23.14 20.19 11.93
CA HIS A 346 -24.36 19.45 11.60
C HIS A 346 -24.16 18.54 10.39
N PHE A 347 -23.45 18.99 9.36
CA PHE A 347 -23.07 18.17 8.21
C PHE A 347 -22.25 16.94 8.65
N TYR A 348 -21.18 17.11 9.43
CA TYR A 348 -20.37 15.98 9.91
C TYR A 348 -21.18 15.02 10.80
N ARG A 349 -22.01 15.54 11.69
CA ARG A 349 -22.92 14.72 12.50
C ARG A 349 -23.86 13.89 11.64
N CYS A 350 -24.32 14.44 10.52
CA CYS A 350 -25.16 13.73 9.56
C CYS A 350 -24.40 12.66 8.79
N VAL A 351 -23.20 12.95 8.29
CA VAL A 351 -22.32 11.94 7.65
C VAL A 351 -22.09 10.77 8.61
N ILE A 352 -21.69 11.05 9.85
CA ILE A 352 -21.47 10.05 10.90
C ILE A 352 -22.74 9.25 11.21
N SER A 353 -23.90 9.90 11.25
CA SER A 353 -25.17 9.22 11.56
C SER A 353 -25.57 8.28 10.43
N GLU A 354 -25.43 8.70 9.18
CA GLU A 354 -25.76 7.89 8.00
C GLU A 354 -24.76 6.72 7.82
N LEU A 355 -23.47 6.91 8.13
CA LEU A 355 -22.49 5.82 8.18
C LEU A 355 -22.91 4.73 9.17
N VAL A 356 -23.25 5.13 10.41
CA VAL A 356 -23.71 4.17 11.43
C VAL A 356 -25.02 3.50 11.01
N HIS A 357 -25.95 4.21 10.36
CA HIS A 357 -27.17 3.60 9.82
C HIS A 357 -26.88 2.58 8.72
N ALA A 358 -25.78 2.74 7.98
CA ALA A 358 -25.30 1.80 6.98
C ALA A 358 -24.42 0.67 7.55
N ASN A 359 -24.30 0.55 8.88
CA ASN A 359 -23.39 -0.36 9.59
C ASN A 359 -21.89 -0.13 9.26
N ILE A 360 -21.52 1.10 8.91
CA ILE A 360 -20.15 1.51 8.66
C ILE A 360 -19.66 2.33 9.84
N THR A 361 -18.62 1.85 10.53
CA THR A 361 -18.07 2.52 11.71
C THR A 361 -17.19 3.69 11.29
N PRO A 362 -17.48 4.93 11.73
CA PRO A 362 -16.67 6.09 11.40
C PRO A 362 -15.39 6.14 12.25
N VAL A 363 -14.25 6.27 11.57
CA VAL A 363 -12.93 6.56 12.16
C VAL A 363 -12.59 8.01 11.84
N VAL A 364 -12.62 8.88 12.85
CA VAL A 364 -12.54 10.34 12.62
C VAL A 364 -11.19 10.90 13.05
N ALA A 365 -10.49 11.54 12.13
CA ALA A 365 -9.29 12.30 12.42
C ALA A 365 -9.61 13.77 12.71
N LEU A 366 -9.03 14.33 13.78
CA LEU A 366 -9.30 15.71 14.21
C LEU A 366 -8.51 16.74 13.41
N TRP A 367 -7.23 16.45 13.13
CA TRP A 367 -6.33 17.32 12.37
C TRP A 367 -5.48 16.50 11.41
N GLN A 368 -5.15 17.12 10.27
CA GLN A 368 -4.16 16.62 9.33
C GLN A 368 -3.42 17.79 8.66
N PRO A 369 -2.17 17.59 8.21
CA PRO A 369 -1.45 18.59 7.44
C PRO A 369 -2.19 18.93 6.14
N ALA A 370 -2.27 20.21 5.81
CA ALA A 370 -2.78 20.70 4.53
C ALA A 370 -1.84 21.76 3.95
N ALA A 371 -1.78 21.85 2.62
CA ALA A 371 -0.97 22.87 1.93
C ALA A 371 -1.34 24.29 2.36
N GLN A 372 -2.64 24.55 2.58
CA GLN A 372 -3.12 25.82 3.10
C GLN A 372 -3.05 25.84 4.62
N HIS A 373 -2.31 26.81 5.17
CA HIS A 373 -2.23 27.11 6.61
C HIS A 373 -1.90 25.90 7.51
N GLN A 374 -1.23 24.86 6.99
CA GLN A 374 -0.92 23.63 7.73
C GLN A 374 -2.17 22.91 8.29
N GLY A 375 -3.34 23.10 7.67
CA GLY A 375 -4.61 22.55 8.18
C GLY A 375 -5.11 23.21 9.48
N LEU A 376 -4.57 24.39 9.83
CA LEU A 376 -4.98 25.16 11.00
C LEU A 376 -5.94 26.30 10.61
N PRO A 377 -6.82 26.72 11.53
CA PRO A 377 -7.53 28.00 11.41
C PRO A 377 -6.57 29.16 11.12
N HIS A 378 -6.97 30.07 10.23
CA HIS A 378 -6.11 31.15 9.75
C HIS A 378 -5.52 31.99 10.90
N ALA A 379 -6.30 32.25 11.94
CA ALA A 379 -5.85 32.98 13.13
C ALA A 379 -4.65 32.28 13.81
N LEU A 380 -4.74 30.97 14.07
CA LEU A 380 -3.67 30.20 14.71
C LEU A 380 -2.44 30.10 13.81
N ALA A 381 -2.64 29.87 12.50
CA ALA A 381 -1.55 29.81 11.53
C ALA A 381 -0.76 31.13 11.46
N LYS A 382 -1.46 32.28 11.51
CA LYS A 382 -0.84 33.61 11.52
C LYS A 382 -0.04 33.88 12.81
N HIS A 383 -0.45 33.29 13.93
CA HIS A 383 0.20 33.43 15.24
C HIS A 383 1.27 32.35 15.52
N GLY A 384 1.98 31.91 14.47
CA GLY A 384 3.11 30.99 14.59
C GLY A 384 2.76 29.51 14.46
N ALA A 385 1.50 29.16 14.18
CA ALA A 385 1.08 27.78 13.94
C ALA A 385 1.54 26.82 15.06
N TRP A 386 2.11 25.66 14.72
CA TRP A 386 2.63 24.68 15.69
C TRP A 386 3.88 25.16 16.45
N GLU A 387 4.57 26.22 16.00
CA GLU A 387 5.68 26.81 16.77
C GLU A 387 5.21 27.50 18.05
N ASN A 388 3.92 27.85 18.13
CA ASN A 388 3.32 28.51 19.28
C ASN A 388 2.69 27.48 20.24
N PRO A 389 3.08 27.43 21.53
CA PRO A 389 2.53 26.49 22.49
C PRO A 389 1.02 26.65 22.71
N HIS A 390 0.45 27.85 22.49
CA HIS A 390 -1.00 28.07 22.64
C HIS A 390 -1.83 27.27 21.63
N THR A 391 -1.25 26.87 20.50
CA THR A 391 -1.94 26.05 19.50
C THR A 391 -2.29 24.67 20.06
N ALA A 392 -1.46 24.11 20.94
CA ALA A 392 -1.75 22.83 21.58
C ALA A 392 -2.96 22.90 22.52
N LEU A 393 -3.11 24.01 23.26
CA LEU A 393 -4.26 24.26 24.12
C LEU A 393 -5.53 24.49 23.29
N ALA A 394 -5.44 25.30 22.23
CA ALA A 394 -6.55 25.52 21.31
C ALA A 394 -7.01 24.21 20.62
N PHE A 395 -6.07 23.31 20.32
CA PHE A 395 -6.38 21.98 19.80
C PHE A 395 -7.14 21.12 20.82
N ALA A 396 -6.77 21.16 22.09
CA ALA A 396 -7.50 20.45 23.15
C ALA A 396 -8.94 21.00 23.30
N ASP A 397 -9.12 22.32 23.22
CA ASP A 397 -10.45 22.96 23.23
C ASP A 397 -11.29 22.57 22.01
N TYR A 398 -10.66 22.48 20.84
CA TYR A 398 -11.31 21.98 19.62
C TYR A 398 -11.70 20.50 19.75
N ALA A 399 -10.80 19.65 20.25
CA ALA A 399 -11.06 18.24 20.50
C ALA A 399 -12.24 18.05 21.48
N ASN A 400 -12.30 18.86 22.55
CA ASN A 400 -13.42 18.88 23.49
C ASN A 400 -14.77 19.08 22.81
N LEU A 401 -14.85 20.05 21.89
CA LEU A 401 -16.05 20.33 21.11
C LEU A 401 -16.43 19.15 20.21
N CYS A 402 -15.46 18.59 19.50
CA CYS A 402 -15.69 17.43 18.62
C CYS A 402 -16.16 16.19 19.39
N PHE A 403 -15.54 15.86 20.53
CA PHE A 403 -15.95 14.75 21.38
C PHE A 403 -17.36 14.94 21.95
N THR A 404 -17.71 16.18 22.31
CA THR A 404 -19.05 16.53 22.81
C THR A 404 -20.11 16.34 21.73
N GLU A 405 -19.88 16.87 20.53
CA GLU A 405 -20.90 16.92 19.47
C GLU A 405 -21.02 15.61 18.68
N LEU A 406 -19.92 14.86 18.54
CA LEU A 406 -19.84 13.69 17.63
C LEU A 406 -19.57 12.36 18.36
N GLY A 407 -18.99 12.39 19.56
CA GLY A 407 -18.49 11.20 20.27
C GLY A 407 -19.56 10.20 20.74
N HIS A 408 -20.84 10.58 20.74
CA HIS A 408 -21.92 9.61 20.95
C HIS A 408 -21.90 8.48 19.90
N ARG A 409 -21.55 8.81 18.65
CA ARG A 409 -21.54 7.88 17.50
C ARG A 409 -20.14 7.47 17.05
N VAL A 410 -19.15 8.33 17.21
CA VAL A 410 -17.76 8.03 16.85
C VAL A 410 -17.09 7.22 17.96
N LYS A 411 -16.59 6.03 17.61
CA LYS A 411 -15.89 5.12 18.55
C LYS A 411 -14.39 5.00 18.30
N PHE A 412 -13.90 5.54 17.19
CA PHE A 412 -12.48 5.55 16.84
C PHE A 412 -12.05 6.95 16.45
N TRP A 413 -11.05 7.46 17.16
CA TRP A 413 -10.51 8.80 16.97
C TRP A 413 -9.03 8.75 16.62
N ILE A 414 -8.63 9.60 15.69
CA ILE A 414 -7.24 9.93 15.41
C ILE A 414 -7.05 11.40 15.77
N THR A 415 -6.12 11.72 16.68
CA THR A 415 -5.87 13.13 17.02
C THR A 415 -5.21 13.86 15.86
N VAL A 416 -4.13 13.27 15.35
CA VAL A 416 -3.24 13.85 14.36
C VAL A 416 -3.00 12.78 13.31
N ASN A 417 -3.30 13.10 12.05
CA ASN A 417 -3.06 12.24 10.92
C ASN A 417 -1.74 12.59 10.23
N GLU A 418 -0.80 11.64 10.16
CA GLU A 418 0.40 11.69 9.31
C GLU A 418 1.14 13.05 9.38
N PRO A 419 1.53 13.52 10.58
CA PRO A 419 2.34 14.73 10.68
C PRO A 419 3.63 14.55 9.88
N ASN A 420 3.97 15.50 9.00
CA ASN A 420 5.16 15.39 8.16
C ASN A 420 6.44 15.58 8.97
N THR A 421 7.00 14.47 9.46
CA THR A 421 8.19 14.44 10.31
C THR A 421 9.44 14.96 9.60
N ARG A 422 9.52 14.86 8.27
CA ARG A 422 10.67 15.34 7.50
C ARG A 422 10.67 16.86 7.28
N ASN A 423 9.53 17.54 7.40
CA ASN A 423 9.39 18.98 7.13
C ASN A 423 9.05 19.81 8.39
N MET A 424 8.84 19.17 9.53
CA MET A 424 8.46 19.82 10.78
C MET A 424 9.68 20.11 11.66
N THR A 425 9.70 21.25 12.34
CA THR A 425 10.76 21.58 13.30
C THR A 425 10.59 20.82 14.61
N TYR A 426 11.66 20.71 15.41
CA TYR A 426 11.60 20.08 16.73
C TYR A 426 10.66 20.76 17.71
N ARG A 427 10.55 22.09 17.64
CA ARG A 427 9.65 22.85 18.50
C ARG A 427 8.19 22.61 18.11
N ALA A 428 7.88 22.64 16.82
CA ALA A 428 6.55 22.29 16.31
C ALA A 428 6.16 20.86 16.69
N GLY A 429 7.05 19.88 16.50
CA GLY A 429 6.79 18.49 16.90
C GLY A 429 6.57 18.33 18.41
N HIS A 430 7.32 19.06 19.23
CA HIS A 430 7.13 19.07 20.68
C HIS A 430 5.76 19.59 21.10
N HIS A 431 5.26 20.67 20.49
CA HIS A 431 3.91 21.18 20.75
C HIS A 431 2.82 20.26 20.18
N LEU A 432 3.06 19.61 19.06
CA LEU A 432 2.14 18.64 18.47
C LEU A 432 1.97 17.39 19.36
N LEU A 433 3.06 16.90 19.97
CA LEU A 433 3.01 15.83 20.98
C LEU A 433 2.19 16.25 22.21
N LYS A 434 2.38 17.47 22.71
CA LYS A 434 1.56 18.03 23.79
C LYS A 434 0.09 18.11 23.40
N ALA A 435 -0.21 18.57 22.18
CA ALA A 435 -1.58 18.70 21.69
C ALA A 435 -2.29 17.34 21.61
N HIS A 436 -1.59 16.32 21.07
CA HIS A 436 -2.07 14.94 21.06
C HIS A 436 -2.34 14.43 22.48
N ALA A 437 -1.38 14.56 23.39
CA ALA A 437 -1.50 14.08 24.75
C ALA A 437 -2.64 14.77 25.52
N LEU A 438 -2.79 16.10 25.39
CA LEU A 438 -3.89 16.85 25.99
C LEU A 438 -5.25 16.36 25.49
N ALA A 439 -5.40 16.14 24.18
CA ALA A 439 -6.64 15.62 23.61
C ALA A 439 -6.94 14.18 24.08
N TRP A 440 -5.91 13.34 24.19
CA TRP A 440 -6.06 11.97 24.70
C TRP A 440 -6.49 11.95 26.16
N ARG A 441 -5.82 12.71 27.04
CA ARG A 441 -6.15 12.79 28.48
C ARG A 441 -7.54 13.36 28.69
N LEU A 442 -7.90 14.38 27.93
CA LEU A 442 -9.26 14.94 27.94
C LEU A 442 -10.32 13.89 27.58
N TYR A 443 -10.07 13.08 26.55
CA TYR A 443 -10.97 12.00 26.15
C TYR A 443 -11.09 10.94 27.26
N ASP A 444 -9.95 10.51 27.80
CA ASP A 444 -9.86 9.50 28.85
C ASP A 444 -10.65 9.91 30.11
N GLU A 445 -10.43 11.14 30.59
CA GLU A 445 -11.01 11.63 31.83
C GLU A 445 -12.51 11.96 31.72
N LYS A 446 -12.94 12.59 30.60
CA LYS A 446 -14.30 13.14 30.49
C LYS A 446 -15.26 12.33 29.64
N PHE A 447 -14.77 11.60 28.65
CA PHE A 447 -15.61 11.05 27.59
C PHE A 447 -15.57 9.52 27.51
N ARG A 448 -14.44 8.88 27.82
CA ARG A 448 -14.25 7.43 27.63
C ARG A 448 -15.27 6.59 28.38
N ALA A 449 -15.60 6.93 29.63
CA ALA A 449 -16.56 6.19 30.44
C ALA A 449 -17.97 6.15 29.81
N ALA A 450 -18.42 7.26 29.22
CA ALA A 450 -19.74 7.36 28.60
C ALA A 450 -19.75 6.89 27.14
N GLN A 451 -18.70 7.18 26.39
CA GLN A 451 -18.65 6.96 24.94
C GLN A 451 -18.04 5.62 24.55
N LYS A 452 -17.19 5.03 25.41
CA LYS A 452 -16.53 3.73 25.21
C LYS A 452 -15.76 3.62 23.87
N GLY A 453 -15.21 4.73 23.38
CA GLY A 453 -14.37 4.76 22.19
C GLY A 453 -12.88 4.63 22.50
N LYS A 454 -12.09 4.59 21.44
CA LYS A 454 -10.63 4.57 21.45
C LYS A 454 -10.06 5.77 20.69
N ILE A 455 -8.89 6.23 21.09
CA ILE A 455 -8.20 7.38 20.53
C ILE A 455 -6.69 7.12 20.46
N SER A 456 -6.07 7.50 19.34
CA SER A 456 -4.62 7.45 19.15
C SER A 456 -4.14 8.49 18.13
N ILE A 457 -2.85 8.45 17.80
CA ILE A 457 -2.21 9.16 16.69
C ILE A 457 -2.02 8.22 15.51
N ALA A 458 -2.07 8.73 14.27
CA ALA A 458 -1.69 7.97 13.08
C ALA A 458 -0.35 8.49 12.55
N LEU A 459 0.66 7.62 12.46
CA LEU A 459 2.02 7.96 12.03
C LEU A 459 2.30 7.42 10.63
N GLN A 460 2.91 8.22 9.76
CA GLN A 460 3.47 7.70 8.52
C GLN A 460 4.70 6.85 8.86
N ALA A 461 4.74 5.63 8.33
CA ALA A 461 5.69 4.58 8.66
C ALA A 461 6.13 3.83 7.40
N ASP A 462 6.72 4.57 6.45
CA ASP A 462 7.41 3.95 5.33
C ASP A 462 8.63 3.17 5.82
N TRP A 463 8.91 2.04 5.19
CA TRP A 463 9.99 1.16 5.63
C TRP A 463 11.33 1.62 5.05
N ILE A 464 12.39 1.47 5.84
CA ILE A 464 13.75 1.81 5.44
C ILE A 464 14.59 0.52 5.47
N GLU A 465 15.13 0.15 4.32
CA GLU A 465 15.97 -1.05 4.18
C GLU A 465 17.41 -0.65 3.83
N PRO A 466 18.43 -1.28 4.44
CA PRO A 466 19.82 -1.06 4.05
C PRO A 466 20.05 -1.44 2.57
N ALA A 467 20.71 -0.56 1.81
CA ALA A 467 21.02 -0.81 0.41
C ALA A 467 21.97 -2.02 0.24
N CYS A 468 22.96 -2.15 1.13
CA CYS A 468 23.79 -3.33 1.23
C CYS A 468 23.42 -4.13 2.49
N PRO A 469 22.73 -5.29 2.37
CA PRO A 469 22.26 -6.06 3.53
C PRO A 469 23.40 -6.65 4.38
N PHE A 470 24.64 -6.62 3.86
CA PHE A 470 25.85 -7.07 4.54
C PHE A 470 26.65 -5.91 5.18
N SER A 471 26.33 -4.65 4.87
CA SER A 471 26.99 -3.47 5.42
C SER A 471 26.40 -3.16 6.80
N GLN A 472 27.26 -3.15 7.83
CA GLN A 472 26.82 -2.81 9.18
C GLN A 472 26.46 -1.32 9.29
N LYS A 473 27.15 -0.47 8.54
CA LYS A 473 26.87 0.97 8.50
C LYS A 473 25.52 1.26 7.87
N ASP A 474 25.16 0.56 6.80
CA ASP A 474 23.84 0.70 6.18
C ASP A 474 22.71 0.33 7.16
N LYS A 475 22.92 -0.71 7.98
CA LYS A 475 21.96 -1.09 9.03
C LYS A 475 21.81 0.00 10.09
N GLU A 476 22.92 0.58 10.54
CA GLU A 476 22.92 1.66 11.52
C GLU A 476 22.26 2.93 10.98
N VAL A 477 22.49 3.30 9.72
CA VAL A 477 21.82 4.45 9.11
C VAL A 477 20.35 4.17 8.83
N ALA A 478 19.97 2.93 8.47
CA ALA A 478 18.56 2.54 8.34
C ALA A 478 17.82 2.67 9.68
N GLU A 479 18.40 2.17 10.77
CA GLU A 479 17.85 2.36 12.11
C GLU A 479 17.75 3.85 12.48
N ARG A 480 18.80 4.63 12.19
CA ARG A 480 18.78 6.09 12.40
C ARG A 480 17.63 6.74 11.65
N VAL A 481 17.43 6.47 10.36
CA VAL A 481 16.34 7.08 9.59
C VAL A 481 14.97 6.66 10.13
N LEU A 482 14.77 5.39 10.49
CA LEU A 482 13.52 4.92 11.14
C LEU A 482 13.22 5.66 12.45
N GLU A 483 14.24 5.94 13.26
CA GLU A 483 14.09 6.69 14.50
C GLU A 483 13.72 8.16 14.26
N PHE A 484 14.18 8.78 13.17
CA PHE A 484 13.79 10.15 12.81
C PHE A 484 12.40 10.21 12.14
N ASP A 485 12.04 9.21 11.33
CA ASP A 485 10.77 9.18 10.61
C ASP A 485 9.61 8.75 11.52
N ILE A 486 9.79 7.68 12.31
CA ILE A 486 8.74 7.06 13.14
C ILE A 486 9.01 7.31 14.62
N GLY A 487 10.23 6.98 15.08
CA GLY A 487 10.61 7.05 16.49
C GLY A 487 10.40 8.43 17.11
N TRP A 488 10.63 9.50 16.33
CA TRP A 488 10.56 10.88 16.81
C TRP A 488 9.24 11.21 17.50
N LEU A 489 8.12 10.71 16.96
CA LEU A 489 6.79 10.89 17.56
C LEU A 489 6.29 9.64 18.29
N ALA A 490 6.76 8.45 17.90
CA ALA A 490 6.32 7.20 18.51
C ALA A 490 6.97 6.94 19.89
N GLU A 491 8.28 7.13 20.04
CA GLU A 491 9.01 6.84 21.28
C GLU A 491 8.50 7.62 22.50
N PRO A 492 8.16 8.93 22.40
CA PRO A 492 7.56 9.66 23.51
C PRO A 492 6.17 9.14 23.93
N ILE A 493 5.39 8.58 22.99
CA ILE A 493 4.01 8.16 23.23
C ILE A 493 3.96 6.69 23.69
N PHE A 494 4.59 5.80 22.92
CA PHE A 494 4.49 4.34 23.06
C PHE A 494 5.63 3.74 23.90
N GLY A 495 6.79 4.39 23.95
CA GLY A 495 8.01 3.86 24.55
C GLY A 495 8.37 4.50 25.88
N SER A 496 9.58 5.08 25.92
CA SER A 496 10.22 5.62 27.12
C SER A 496 9.56 6.87 27.70
N GLY A 497 8.81 7.64 26.90
CA GLY A 497 8.30 8.96 27.31
C GLY A 497 9.26 10.11 27.03
N ASP A 498 10.38 9.85 26.35
CA ASP A 498 11.33 10.86 25.84
C ASP A 498 11.55 10.64 24.33
N TYR A 499 12.28 11.54 23.68
CA TYR A 499 12.69 11.35 22.29
C TYR A 499 13.65 10.17 22.12
N PRO A 500 13.72 9.56 20.92
CA PRO A 500 14.64 8.47 20.65
C PRO A 500 16.08 8.78 21.04
N ARG A 501 16.72 7.83 21.73
CA ARG A 501 18.12 7.97 22.13
C ARG A 501 19.04 8.14 20.92
N VAL A 502 18.84 7.35 19.86
CA VAL A 502 19.63 7.44 18.61
C VAL A 502 19.54 8.84 18.01
N MET A 503 18.34 9.41 17.98
CA MET A 503 18.11 10.77 17.51
C MET A 503 18.86 11.81 18.36
N ARG A 504 18.72 11.74 19.69
CA ARG A 504 19.38 12.67 20.62
C ARG A 504 20.91 12.55 20.56
N ASP A 505 21.43 11.33 20.54
CA ASP A 505 22.88 11.06 20.49
C ASP A 505 23.47 11.57 19.16
N TRP A 506 22.79 11.35 18.02
CA TRP A 506 23.22 11.87 16.72
C TRP A 506 23.30 13.40 16.69
N LEU A 507 22.26 14.08 17.18
CA LEU A 507 22.21 15.53 17.18
C LEU A 507 23.26 16.15 18.12
N ASN A 508 23.49 15.54 19.28
CA ASN A 508 24.55 15.95 20.20
C ASN A 508 25.94 15.79 19.57
N GLN A 509 26.21 14.68 18.87
CA GLN A 509 27.46 14.48 18.13
C GLN A 509 27.67 15.52 17.03
N LYS A 510 26.58 16.01 16.43
CA LYS A 510 26.60 17.09 15.43
C LYS A 510 26.67 18.50 16.03
N ASN A 511 26.83 18.63 17.35
CA ASN A 511 26.74 19.90 18.09
C ASN A 511 25.43 20.67 17.82
N ASN A 512 24.34 19.95 17.53
CA ASN A 512 23.02 20.51 17.27
C ASN A 512 22.09 20.23 18.45
N PHE A 513 21.97 21.20 19.36
CA PHE A 513 21.15 21.08 20.57
C PHE A 513 19.72 21.62 20.41
N LEU A 514 19.19 21.66 19.17
CA LEU A 514 17.86 22.20 18.88
C LEU A 514 16.72 21.28 19.34
N LEU A 515 16.98 20.00 19.61
CA LEU A 515 15.98 19.07 20.13
C LEU A 515 15.69 19.38 21.61
N PRO A 516 14.45 19.78 21.98
CA PRO A 516 14.13 20.09 23.36
C PRO A 516 14.22 18.85 24.26
N TYR A 517 14.34 19.09 25.57
CA TYR A 517 14.15 18.06 26.58
C TYR A 517 12.71 18.09 27.07
N PHE A 518 12.15 16.93 27.37
CA PHE A 518 10.90 16.87 28.11
C PHE A 518 11.16 17.13 29.59
N THR A 519 10.36 18.00 30.18
CA THR A 519 10.25 18.08 31.63
C THR A 519 9.54 16.84 32.17
N GLU A 520 9.67 16.56 33.47
CA GLU A 520 9.04 15.40 34.09
C GLU A 520 7.50 15.41 33.93
N ASP A 521 6.89 16.59 34.00
CA ASP A 521 5.44 16.78 33.82
C ASP A 521 5.02 16.54 32.37
N GLU A 522 5.82 16.96 31.40
CA GLU A 522 5.56 16.72 29.97
C GLU A 522 5.71 15.24 29.62
N ALA A 523 6.76 14.58 30.12
CA ALA A 523 6.96 13.16 29.93
C ALA A 523 5.79 12.35 30.52
N LYS A 524 5.32 12.70 31.72
CA LYS A 524 4.12 12.10 32.34
C LYS A 524 2.85 12.37 31.54
N LEU A 525 2.70 13.57 30.98
CA LEU A 525 1.55 13.93 30.15
C LEU A 525 1.47 13.06 28.89
N ILE A 526 2.60 12.93 28.17
CA ILE A 526 2.68 12.30 26.84
C ILE A 526 2.77 10.77 26.92
N ARG A 527 3.54 10.23 27.86
CA ARG A 527 3.77 8.79 27.92
C ARG A 527 2.47 8.02 28.16
N GLY A 528 2.21 7.03 27.31
CA GLY A 528 1.02 6.19 27.40
C GLY A 528 -0.26 6.87 26.91
N SER A 529 -0.18 7.97 26.16
CA SER A 529 -1.35 8.64 25.59
C SER A 529 -1.88 7.97 24.32
N PHE A 530 -2.09 6.65 24.34
CA PHE A 530 -2.57 5.88 23.18
C PHE A 530 -3.44 4.70 23.60
N ASP A 531 -4.37 4.29 22.74
CA ASP A 531 -5.18 3.07 22.94
C ASP A 531 -4.85 1.95 21.95
N PHE A 532 -4.19 2.30 20.84
CA PHE A 532 -3.77 1.43 19.75
C PHE A 532 -2.67 2.14 18.95
N LEU A 533 -1.95 1.41 18.09
CA LEU A 533 -0.97 1.99 17.19
C LEU A 533 -1.57 2.08 15.79
N ALA A 534 -1.71 3.29 15.25
CA ALA A 534 -2.12 3.51 13.87
C ALA A 534 -0.92 3.89 13.01
N LEU A 535 -0.71 3.14 11.94
CA LEU A 535 0.35 3.39 10.96
C LEU A 535 -0.21 3.61 9.57
N SER A 536 0.44 4.47 8.80
CA SER A 536 0.20 4.66 7.38
C SER A 536 1.47 4.30 6.63
N HIS A 537 1.40 3.31 5.76
CA HIS A 537 2.58 2.79 5.06
C HIS A 537 2.28 2.77 3.57
N TYR A 538 3.22 3.21 2.74
CA TYR A 538 3.03 3.28 1.29
C TYR A 538 4.16 2.56 0.53
N THR A 539 5.41 2.73 0.97
CA THR A 539 6.58 2.26 0.22
C THR A 539 7.74 1.84 1.13
N THR A 540 8.78 1.28 0.51
CA THR A 540 10.11 1.10 1.11
C THR A 540 11.14 1.96 0.39
N ILE A 541 12.10 2.52 1.13
CA ILE A 541 13.24 3.28 0.62
C ILE A 541 14.54 2.53 0.99
N LEU A 542 15.54 2.58 0.11
CA LEU A 542 16.88 2.07 0.41
C LEU A 542 17.77 3.17 0.95
N VAL A 543 18.67 2.83 1.87
CA VAL A 543 19.66 3.77 2.41
C VAL A 543 21.06 3.20 2.39
N ASP A 544 22.01 4.04 2.01
CA ASP A 544 23.45 3.76 2.00
C ASP A 544 24.17 4.84 2.83
N TRP A 545 25.23 4.47 3.53
CA TRP A 545 26.04 5.39 4.31
C TRP A 545 27.09 6.14 3.46
N GLU A 546 27.54 5.57 2.34
CA GLU A 546 28.54 6.22 1.48
C GLU A 546 27.93 7.41 0.73
N ARG A 547 28.75 8.45 0.53
CA ARG A 547 28.34 9.64 -0.24
C ARG A 547 28.60 9.41 -1.73
N GLU A 548 27.67 8.73 -2.40
CA GLU A 548 27.78 8.41 -3.84
C GLU A 548 27.36 9.58 -4.75
N ASP A 549 26.23 10.25 -4.47
CA ASP A 549 25.76 11.43 -5.22
C ASP A 549 25.64 12.63 -4.28
N PRO A 550 26.60 13.57 -4.30
CA PRO A 550 26.61 14.73 -3.43
C PRO A 550 25.35 15.61 -3.50
N ILE A 551 24.60 15.58 -4.61
CA ILE A 551 23.40 16.39 -4.81
C ILE A 551 22.18 15.74 -4.13
N LYS A 552 22.15 14.40 -4.08
CA LYS A 552 21.05 13.61 -3.50
C LYS A 552 21.35 13.12 -2.07
N TYR A 553 22.53 13.41 -1.56
CA TYR A 553 22.95 13.02 -0.23
C TYR A 553 22.29 13.92 0.83
N ASN A 554 21.70 13.31 1.84
CA ASN A 554 21.16 14.01 2.98
C ASN A 554 22.29 14.28 4.00
N ASP A 555 22.89 15.47 3.93
CA ASP A 555 23.99 15.88 4.83
C ASP A 555 23.56 15.92 6.30
N TYR A 556 22.27 16.10 6.59
CA TYR A 556 21.76 16.20 7.96
C TYR A 556 21.75 14.86 8.69
N LEU A 557 21.29 13.82 8.00
CA LEU A 557 21.25 12.44 8.52
C LEU A 557 22.45 11.60 8.09
N GLU A 558 23.36 12.16 7.28
CA GLU A 558 24.46 11.44 6.64
C GLU A 558 24.01 10.13 6.01
N VAL A 559 23.15 10.26 5.00
CA VAL A 559 22.55 9.11 4.32
C VAL A 559 22.32 9.40 2.84
N GLN A 560 22.64 8.42 2.00
CA GLN A 560 22.29 8.39 0.60
C GLN A 560 20.97 7.64 0.44
N GLU A 561 19.90 8.37 0.13
CA GLU A 561 18.61 7.74 -0.20
C GLU A 561 18.66 7.17 -1.62
N MET A 562 18.18 5.93 -1.76
CA MET A 562 18.19 5.15 -2.99
C MET A 562 16.88 4.37 -3.14
N THR A 563 16.69 3.78 -4.33
CA THR A 563 15.60 2.84 -4.58
C THR A 563 16.13 1.69 -5.42
N ASP A 564 15.60 0.48 -5.21
CA ASP A 564 15.93 -0.64 -6.07
C ASP A 564 15.20 -0.46 -7.41
N ILE A 565 15.98 -0.14 -8.44
CA ILE A 565 15.49 0.08 -9.80
C ILE A 565 14.93 -1.19 -10.49
N THR A 566 14.91 -2.33 -9.79
CA THR A 566 14.24 -3.56 -10.20
C THR A 566 12.83 -3.72 -9.63
N TRP A 567 12.46 -2.92 -8.63
CA TRP A 567 11.08 -2.89 -8.13
C TRP A 567 10.12 -2.36 -9.19
N LEU A 568 8.86 -2.74 -9.04
CA LEU A 568 7.77 -2.15 -9.81
C LEU A 568 7.48 -0.76 -9.22
N ASN A 569 7.36 0.25 -10.07
CA ASN A 569 7.11 1.63 -9.64
C ASN A 569 5.80 2.15 -10.22
N SER A 570 5.14 3.02 -9.48
CA SER A 570 4.00 3.79 -9.96
C SER A 570 4.42 4.93 -10.91
N PRO A 571 3.47 5.58 -11.60
CA PRO A 571 3.76 6.77 -12.42
C PRO A 571 4.42 7.91 -11.64
N SER A 572 4.13 8.04 -10.34
CA SER A 572 4.79 9.00 -9.45
C SER A 572 6.15 8.53 -8.91
N GLN A 573 6.66 7.39 -9.40
CA GLN A 573 7.92 6.76 -9.01
C GLN A 573 7.94 6.18 -7.58
N VAL A 574 6.79 5.88 -7.00
CA VAL A 574 6.70 5.17 -5.71
C VAL A 574 6.93 3.68 -5.92
N ALA A 575 7.78 3.06 -5.10
CA ALA A 575 8.12 1.64 -5.22
C ALA A 575 7.07 0.73 -4.59
N VAL A 576 6.74 -0.37 -5.26
CA VAL A 576 5.83 -1.40 -4.76
C VAL A 576 6.65 -2.49 -4.08
N VAL A 577 6.66 -2.48 -2.75
CA VAL A 577 7.48 -3.37 -1.92
C VAL A 577 6.64 -3.98 -0.79
N PRO A 578 5.81 -5.01 -1.11
CA PRO A 578 4.82 -5.54 -0.18
C PRO A 578 5.39 -6.01 1.16
N TRP A 579 6.52 -6.72 1.13
CA TRP A 579 7.17 -7.24 2.34
C TRP A 579 7.67 -6.12 3.28
N GLY A 580 7.81 -4.89 2.78
CA GLY A 580 8.14 -3.71 3.59
C GLY A 580 7.11 -3.43 4.67
N LEU A 581 5.81 -3.67 4.38
CA LEU A 581 4.74 -3.54 5.38
C LEU A 581 4.94 -4.55 6.52
N ARG A 582 5.23 -5.81 6.19
CA ARG A 582 5.50 -6.84 7.19
C ARG A 582 6.74 -6.51 8.03
N LYS A 583 7.80 -5.97 7.42
CA LYS A 583 9.02 -5.54 8.13
C LYS A 583 8.73 -4.41 9.12
N VAL A 584 8.01 -3.36 8.71
CA VAL A 584 7.70 -2.24 9.61
C VAL A 584 6.78 -2.67 10.75
N LEU A 585 5.80 -3.56 10.52
CA LEU A 585 4.96 -4.12 11.59
C LEU A 585 5.78 -4.89 12.64
N ASN A 586 6.73 -5.71 12.18
CA ASN A 586 7.65 -6.42 13.07
C ASN A 586 8.58 -5.46 13.84
N TRP A 587 9.11 -4.43 13.18
CA TRP A 587 9.93 -3.42 13.82
C TRP A 587 9.16 -2.68 14.92
N LEU A 588 7.91 -2.29 14.65
CA LEU A 588 7.03 -1.65 15.63
C LEU A 588 6.73 -2.56 16.83
N ARG A 589 6.46 -3.85 16.61
CA ARG A 589 6.26 -4.82 17.69
C ARG A 589 7.52 -5.01 18.52
N PHE A 590 8.67 -5.11 17.86
CA PHE A 590 9.95 -5.23 18.55
C PHE A 590 10.25 -4.00 19.42
N LYS A 591 9.93 -2.80 18.91
CA LYS A 591 10.23 -1.53 19.59
C LYS A 591 9.26 -1.20 20.73
N TYR A 592 7.96 -1.39 20.51
CA TYR A 592 6.91 -0.92 21.42
C TYR A 592 6.10 -2.05 22.08
N GLY A 593 6.45 -3.30 21.82
CA GLY A 593 5.78 -4.47 22.36
C GLY A 593 4.53 -4.88 21.58
N ASP A 594 3.77 -5.81 22.16
CA ASP A 594 2.55 -6.33 21.56
C ASP A 594 1.38 -5.36 21.79
N LEU A 595 1.11 -4.53 20.78
CA LEU A 595 0.05 -3.52 20.80
C LEU A 595 -0.99 -3.83 19.70
N PRO A 596 -2.28 -3.48 19.89
CA PRO A 596 -3.25 -3.49 18.80
C PRO A 596 -2.81 -2.53 17.68
N MET A 597 -2.57 -3.05 16.48
CA MET A 597 -2.09 -2.25 15.34
C MET A 597 -3.15 -2.11 14.26
N TYR A 598 -3.26 -0.92 13.68
CA TYR A 598 -4.13 -0.63 12.53
C TYR A 598 -3.30 -0.04 11.39
N VAL A 599 -3.44 -0.59 10.19
CA VAL A 599 -2.94 0.03 8.96
C VAL A 599 -3.98 1.05 8.51
N THR A 600 -3.82 2.31 8.90
CA THR A 600 -4.82 3.38 8.72
C THR A 600 -4.77 4.06 7.36
N ALA A 601 -3.72 3.85 6.57
CA ALA A 601 -3.69 4.15 5.13
C ALA A 601 -2.62 3.30 4.45
N ASN A 602 -2.97 2.67 3.33
CA ASN A 602 -2.05 1.98 2.43
C ASN A 602 -2.63 2.01 1.01
N GLY A 603 -1.86 2.45 0.03
CA GLY A 603 -2.35 2.63 -1.33
C GLY A 603 -1.29 3.15 -2.29
N ILE A 604 -1.63 3.15 -3.58
CA ILE A 604 -0.71 3.51 -4.66
C ILE A 604 -1.43 4.34 -5.73
N ASP A 605 -0.71 5.29 -6.33
CA ASP A 605 -1.19 5.96 -7.53
C ASP A 605 -1.07 5.03 -8.74
N ASP A 606 -2.01 5.17 -9.67
CA ASP A 606 -2.02 4.37 -10.89
C ASP A 606 -2.18 5.29 -12.11
N ASP A 607 -1.79 4.78 -13.28
CA ASP A 607 -1.93 5.53 -14.52
C ASP A 607 -3.41 5.62 -14.90
N PRO A 608 -4.00 6.82 -15.00
CA PRO A 608 -5.40 6.97 -15.43
C PRO A 608 -5.66 6.43 -16.84
N HIS A 609 -4.61 6.23 -17.64
CA HIS A 609 -4.66 5.70 -19.01
C HIS A 609 -4.34 4.20 -19.10
N ALA A 610 -3.86 3.57 -18.02
CA ALA A 610 -3.67 2.12 -18.00
C ALA A 610 -5.03 1.43 -18.00
N GLU A 611 -5.18 0.41 -18.86
CA GLU A 611 -6.36 -0.43 -18.80
C GLU A 611 -6.43 -1.12 -17.43
N GLN A 612 -7.59 -0.98 -16.78
CA GLN A 612 -8.01 -1.81 -15.64
C GLN A 612 -7.21 -1.69 -14.33
N ASP A 613 -6.48 -0.59 -14.08
CA ASP A 613 -5.82 -0.32 -12.78
C ASP A 613 -5.06 -1.51 -12.14
N ALA A 614 -4.35 -2.24 -13.00
CA ALA A 614 -3.65 -3.48 -12.68
C ALA A 614 -2.57 -3.31 -11.62
N LEU A 615 -1.88 -2.16 -11.59
CA LEU A 615 -0.87 -1.87 -10.57
C LEU A 615 -1.52 -1.80 -9.19
N ARG A 616 -2.66 -1.10 -9.06
CA ARG A 616 -3.39 -1.03 -7.79
C ARG A 616 -3.91 -2.39 -7.34
N MET A 617 -4.43 -3.21 -8.26
CA MET A 617 -4.86 -4.58 -7.93
C MET A 617 -3.71 -5.41 -7.36
N TYR A 618 -2.58 -5.44 -8.08
CA TYR A 618 -1.37 -6.14 -7.62
C TYR A 618 -0.87 -5.58 -6.27
N TYR A 619 -0.87 -4.27 -6.09
CA TYR A 619 -0.47 -3.63 -4.84
C TYR A 619 -1.35 -4.07 -3.67
N VAL A 620 -2.68 -3.94 -3.79
CA VAL A 620 -3.63 -4.30 -2.72
C VAL A 620 -3.53 -5.77 -2.38
N GLU A 621 -3.49 -6.65 -3.39
CA GLU A 621 -3.38 -8.09 -3.19
C GLU A 621 -2.15 -8.46 -2.34
N ASN A 622 -0.97 -7.97 -2.75
CA ASN A 622 0.27 -8.38 -2.09
C ASN A 622 0.47 -7.68 -0.74
N TYR A 623 0.12 -6.40 -0.58
CA TYR A 623 0.26 -5.70 0.70
C TYR A 623 -0.70 -6.28 1.76
N VAL A 624 -1.94 -6.59 1.39
CA VAL A 624 -2.87 -7.26 2.31
C VAL A 624 -2.38 -8.67 2.65
N ASN A 625 -1.78 -9.40 1.70
CA ASN A 625 -1.22 -10.72 1.95
C ASN A 625 -0.01 -10.67 2.92
N GLU A 626 0.87 -9.68 2.78
CA GLU A 626 1.99 -9.47 3.71
C GLU A 626 1.51 -9.04 5.11
N ALA A 627 0.43 -8.27 5.19
CA ALA A 627 -0.23 -7.99 6.46
C ALA A 627 -0.83 -9.26 7.10
N LEU A 628 -1.38 -10.18 6.29
CA LEU A 628 -1.84 -11.49 6.75
C LEU A 628 -0.69 -12.35 7.26
N LYS A 629 0.46 -12.36 6.57
CA LYS A 629 1.68 -13.02 7.04
C LYS A 629 2.14 -12.47 8.39
N ALA A 630 2.10 -11.15 8.57
CA ALA A 630 2.43 -10.52 9.84
C ALA A 630 1.50 -11.03 10.97
N TYR A 631 0.19 -11.15 10.69
CA TYR A 631 -0.77 -11.70 11.64
C TYR A 631 -0.53 -13.19 11.95
N VAL A 632 -0.44 -14.03 10.93
CA VAL A 632 -0.41 -15.50 11.06
C VAL A 632 0.98 -16.02 11.47
N LEU A 633 2.04 -15.55 10.80
CA LEU A 633 3.40 -16.08 10.94
C LEU A 633 4.18 -15.37 12.04
N ASP A 634 3.98 -14.06 12.21
CA ASP A 634 4.76 -13.24 13.13
C ASP A 634 4.00 -12.92 14.44
N GLY A 635 2.71 -13.24 14.51
CA GLY A 635 1.86 -13.00 15.67
C GLY A 635 1.57 -11.52 15.95
N ILE A 636 1.61 -10.66 14.93
CA ILE A 636 1.23 -9.25 15.06
C ILE A 636 -0.27 -9.16 15.39
N ASN A 637 -0.64 -8.40 16.42
CA ASN A 637 -2.03 -8.12 16.77
C ASN A 637 -2.67 -7.07 15.82
N LEU A 638 -2.83 -7.46 14.55
CA LEU A 638 -3.37 -6.61 13.51
C LEU A 638 -4.91 -6.57 13.59
N CYS A 639 -5.45 -5.37 13.75
CA CYS A 639 -6.86 -5.13 14.03
C CYS A 639 -7.65 -4.56 12.85
N GLY A 640 -6.98 -4.03 11.82
CA GLY A 640 -7.65 -3.48 10.65
C GLY A 640 -6.71 -2.96 9.57
N TYR A 641 -7.29 -2.80 8.38
CA TYR A 641 -6.63 -2.35 7.17
C TYR A 641 -7.51 -1.36 6.42
N PHE A 642 -6.94 -0.20 6.09
CA PHE A 642 -7.62 0.90 5.42
C PHE A 642 -6.92 1.24 4.12
N ALA A 643 -7.59 0.97 3.01
CA ALA A 643 -7.06 1.24 1.69
C ALA A 643 -7.15 2.74 1.34
N TYR A 644 -6.10 3.28 0.72
CA TYR A 644 -6.01 4.67 0.28
C TYR A 644 -6.12 4.74 -1.27
N SER A 645 -7.11 5.39 -1.87
CA SER A 645 -8.18 6.23 -1.30
C SER A 645 -9.55 5.88 -1.90
N LEU A 646 -10.64 6.44 -1.33
CA LEU A 646 -11.99 6.19 -1.84
C LEU A 646 -12.17 6.66 -3.30
N SER A 647 -11.75 7.88 -3.65
CA SER A 647 -12.05 8.46 -4.96
C SER A 647 -10.96 9.38 -5.51
N ASP A 648 -10.86 9.42 -6.84
CA ASP A 648 -9.94 10.33 -7.54
C ASP A 648 -10.35 11.80 -7.42
N ARG A 649 -11.58 12.10 -6.98
CA ARG A 649 -12.05 13.47 -6.78
C ARG A 649 -11.31 14.13 -5.63
N SER A 650 -11.13 13.41 -4.52
CA SER A 650 -10.47 13.91 -3.31
C SER A 650 -8.97 13.66 -3.33
N ALA A 651 -8.53 12.53 -3.88
CA ALA A 651 -7.13 12.17 -4.02
C ALA A 651 -6.86 11.65 -5.44
N PRO A 652 -6.49 12.54 -6.39
CA PRO A 652 -6.30 12.18 -7.79
C PRO A 652 -5.32 11.02 -7.99
N LYS A 653 -5.70 10.05 -8.84
CA LYS A 653 -4.94 8.83 -9.19
C LYS A 653 -4.86 7.76 -8.11
N PHE A 654 -5.34 7.99 -6.88
CA PHE A 654 -5.31 7.00 -5.79
C PHE A 654 -6.66 6.28 -5.59
N GLY A 655 -7.74 6.80 -6.16
CA GLY A 655 -9.10 6.39 -5.84
C GLY A 655 -9.48 5.00 -6.35
N PHE A 656 -10.28 4.25 -5.60
CA PHE A 656 -11.02 3.07 -6.09
C PHE A 656 -12.17 3.45 -7.04
N TYR A 657 -12.69 4.68 -6.89
CA TYR A 657 -13.62 5.27 -7.84
C TYR A 657 -12.93 6.29 -8.73
N ARG A 658 -13.12 6.14 -10.04
CA ARG A 658 -12.80 7.19 -11.02
C ARG A 658 -13.85 8.28 -10.93
N TYR A 659 -13.42 9.53 -10.95
CA TYR A 659 -14.32 10.68 -11.05
C TYR A 659 -14.16 11.37 -12.41
N ALA A 660 -15.15 11.19 -13.29
CA ALA A 660 -15.17 11.80 -14.62
C ALA A 660 -16.56 12.35 -14.93
N ALA A 661 -16.62 13.56 -15.52
CA ALA A 661 -17.88 14.21 -15.91
C ALA A 661 -18.97 14.24 -14.81
N ASN A 662 -18.58 14.49 -13.55
CA ASN A 662 -19.44 14.49 -12.37
C ASN A 662 -20.10 13.14 -12.02
N GLN A 663 -19.52 12.03 -12.47
CA GLN A 663 -19.94 10.67 -12.14
C GLN A 663 -18.81 9.90 -11.46
N PHE A 664 -19.17 9.02 -10.54
CA PHE A 664 -18.26 8.06 -9.92
C PHE A 664 -18.42 6.70 -10.61
N GLU A 665 -17.32 6.17 -11.12
CA GLU A 665 -17.27 4.86 -11.76
C GLU A 665 -16.37 3.92 -10.95
N PRO A 666 -16.83 2.72 -10.56
CA PRO A 666 -16.01 1.77 -9.83
C PRO A 666 -14.91 1.21 -10.74
N LYS A 667 -13.67 1.21 -10.26
CA LYS A 667 -12.54 0.58 -10.97
C LYS A 667 -12.45 -0.93 -10.65
N PRO A 668 -11.76 -1.75 -11.47
CA PRO A 668 -11.54 -3.17 -11.18
C PRO A 668 -10.94 -3.45 -9.80
N SER A 669 -10.00 -2.61 -9.33
CA SER A 669 -9.46 -2.70 -7.97
C SER A 669 -10.53 -2.66 -6.86
N LEU A 670 -11.66 -1.99 -7.07
CA LEU A 670 -12.76 -1.96 -6.10
C LEU A 670 -13.35 -3.34 -5.92
N ARG A 671 -13.65 -4.02 -7.03
CA ARG A 671 -14.22 -5.38 -7.01
C ARG A 671 -13.22 -6.37 -6.43
N HIS A 672 -11.94 -6.17 -6.73
CA HIS A 672 -10.86 -6.98 -6.17
C HIS A 672 -10.74 -6.81 -4.65
N TYR A 673 -10.73 -5.57 -4.15
CA TYR A 673 -10.67 -5.29 -2.72
C TYR A 673 -11.93 -5.79 -1.99
N ARG A 674 -13.12 -5.58 -2.57
CA ARG A 674 -14.37 -6.15 -2.07
C ARG A 674 -14.29 -7.66 -1.94
N LYS A 675 -13.73 -8.36 -2.92
CA LYS A 675 -13.57 -9.83 -2.84
C LYS A 675 -12.71 -10.22 -1.63
N ILE A 676 -11.59 -9.54 -1.39
CA ILE A 676 -10.75 -9.79 -0.22
C ILE A 676 -11.51 -9.55 1.10
N ILE A 677 -12.37 -8.52 1.15
CA ILE A 677 -13.24 -8.24 2.31
C ILE A 677 -14.28 -9.35 2.50
N ASP A 678 -14.98 -9.74 1.43
CA ASP A 678 -16.03 -10.77 1.43
C ASP A 678 -15.46 -12.13 1.86
N ASP A 679 -14.24 -12.44 1.41
CA ASP A 679 -13.50 -13.66 1.78
C ASP A 679 -12.77 -13.53 3.13
N ASN A 680 -12.74 -12.33 3.72
CA ASN A 680 -11.99 -11.97 4.93
C ASN A 680 -10.51 -12.41 4.88
N GLY A 681 -9.85 -12.23 3.73
CA GLY A 681 -8.48 -12.66 3.48
C GLY A 681 -8.31 -13.36 2.14
N PHE A 682 -7.50 -14.43 2.13
CA PHE A 682 -7.16 -15.20 0.93
C PHE A 682 -7.48 -16.68 1.15
N LEU A 683 -8.62 -17.13 0.62
CA LEU A 683 -9.07 -18.51 0.80
C LEU A 683 -8.31 -19.47 -0.14
N GLY A 684 -7.73 -20.50 0.46
CA GLY A 684 -7.22 -21.70 -0.20
C GLY A 684 -8.27 -22.80 -0.37
N SER A 685 -7.91 -23.83 -1.16
CA SER A 685 -8.75 -25.00 -1.43
C SER A 685 -9.14 -25.80 -0.17
N GLU A 686 -8.30 -25.77 0.88
CA GLU A 686 -8.54 -26.47 2.16
C GLU A 686 -9.27 -25.60 3.21
N THR A 687 -9.38 -24.28 3.00
CA THR A 687 -9.99 -23.33 3.97
C THR A 687 -11.48 -23.05 3.76
N GLN A 688 -12.15 -23.78 2.87
CA GLN A 688 -13.61 -23.75 2.77
C GLN A 688 -14.23 -24.32 4.06
N GLY A 689 -14.60 -23.45 5.02
CA GLY A 689 -15.36 -23.90 6.19
C GLY A 689 -15.26 -23.09 7.47
N ARG A 690 -14.40 -22.06 7.57
CA ARG A 690 -14.39 -21.14 8.72
C ARG A 690 -15.05 -19.82 8.36
N LEU A 691 -16.35 -19.87 8.05
CA LEU A 691 -17.20 -18.69 8.14
C LEU A 691 -17.16 -18.22 9.59
N CYS A 692 -16.84 -16.95 9.79
CA CYS A 692 -16.93 -16.32 11.10
C CYS A 692 -18.31 -16.65 11.70
N PRO A 693 -18.38 -17.29 12.88
CA PRO A 693 -19.67 -17.50 13.51
C PRO A 693 -20.31 -16.12 13.66
N GLU A 694 -21.59 -15.99 13.31
CA GLU A 694 -22.35 -14.79 13.61
C GLU A 694 -22.26 -14.55 15.12
N GLU A 695 -21.31 -13.71 15.55
CA GLU A 695 -21.23 -13.25 16.92
C GLU A 695 -22.45 -12.36 17.13
N TYR A 696 -23.50 -12.95 17.70
CA TYR A 696 -24.55 -12.20 18.37
C TYR A 696 -23.87 -11.29 19.38
N ALA A 697 -23.80 -10.00 19.05
CA ALA A 697 -23.34 -8.96 19.95
C ALA A 697 -23.97 -9.19 21.34
N LEU A 698 -23.12 -9.40 22.33
CA LEU A 698 -23.49 -9.66 23.72
C LEU A 698 -24.18 -8.41 24.28
N CYS A 699 -25.49 -8.28 24.01
CA CYS A 699 -26.33 -7.27 24.61
C CYS A 699 -26.70 -7.76 26.02
N THR A 700 -26.02 -7.24 27.04
CA THR A 700 -26.32 -7.47 28.45
C THR A 700 -27.77 -7.09 28.82
N GLU A 701 -28.43 -6.22 28.05
CA GLU A 701 -29.86 -5.90 28.24
C GLU A 701 -30.80 -6.96 27.64
N CYS A 702 -30.38 -7.72 26.64
CA CYS A 702 -31.18 -8.83 26.09
C CYS A 702 -31.24 -10.04 27.04
N SER A 703 -30.26 -10.22 27.93
CA SER A 703 -30.29 -11.22 29.01
C SER A 703 -31.47 -10.97 29.98
N PHE A 704 -31.75 -9.71 30.29
CA PHE A 704 -32.85 -9.30 31.17
C PHE A 704 -34.23 -9.61 30.56
N PHE A 705 -34.37 -9.46 29.23
CA PHE A 705 -35.59 -9.82 28.50
C PHE A 705 -35.73 -11.33 28.24
N ARG A 706 -34.63 -12.09 28.19
CA ARG A 706 -34.67 -13.54 27.95
C ARG A 706 -35.00 -14.35 29.19
N THR A 707 -34.56 -13.92 30.38
CA THR A 707 -34.84 -14.60 31.65
C THR A 707 -36.28 -14.42 32.16
N ARG A 708 -37.06 -13.50 31.59
CA ARG A 708 -38.47 -13.27 31.97
C ARG A 708 -39.50 -13.57 30.87
N LYS A 709 -39.12 -14.29 29.81
CA LYS A 709 -40.05 -14.73 28.75
C LYS A 709 -41.22 -15.56 29.30
N SER A 710 -40.98 -16.43 30.28
CA SER A 710 -42.02 -17.22 30.93
C SER A 710 -43.02 -16.38 31.72
N LEU A 711 -42.58 -15.25 32.31
CA LEU A 711 -43.42 -14.38 33.12
C LEU A 711 -44.31 -13.46 32.26
N LEU A 712 -43.80 -13.00 31.12
CA LEU A 712 -44.55 -12.19 30.14
C LEU A 712 -45.57 -13.03 29.36
N VAL A 713 -45.25 -14.29 29.05
CA VAL A 713 -46.21 -15.22 28.42
C VAL A 713 -47.34 -15.58 29.39
N PHE A 714 -47.05 -15.74 30.69
CA PHE A 714 -48.08 -16.06 31.70
C PHE A 714 -49.06 -14.90 31.91
N ILE A 715 -48.59 -13.65 31.88
CA ILE A 715 -49.44 -12.45 31.99
C ILE A 715 -50.27 -12.25 30.71
N ALA A 716 -49.71 -12.53 29.52
CA ALA A 716 -50.46 -12.47 28.27
C ALA A 716 -51.55 -13.55 28.20
N PHE A 717 -51.30 -14.76 28.72
CA PHE A 717 -52.28 -15.85 28.73
C PHE A 717 -53.48 -15.56 29.63
N LEU A 718 -53.27 -14.86 30.75
CA LEU A 718 -54.35 -14.45 31.68
C LEU A 718 -55.21 -13.29 31.15
N ILE A 719 -54.71 -12.51 30.18
CA ILE A 719 -55.42 -11.35 29.63
C ILE A 719 -56.21 -11.72 28.36
N THR A 720 -55.85 -12.79 27.64
CA THR A 720 -56.49 -13.17 26.37
C THR A 720 -57.63 -14.19 26.49
N TRP A 721 -57.87 -14.78 27.67
CA TRP A 721 -59.00 -15.70 27.90
C TRP A 721 -59.85 -15.31 29.11
N GLY A 722 -60.86 -14.50 28.82
CA GLY A 722 -62.01 -14.22 29.68
C GLY A 722 -62.57 -12.85 29.27
N PRO A 723 -63.87 -12.68 28.93
CA PRO A 723 -65.00 -13.33 29.62
C PRO A 723 -66.25 -13.67 28.75
N VAL A 724 -67.03 -14.71 29.10
CA VAL A 724 -68.50 -14.77 28.86
C VAL A 724 -69.22 -15.58 29.99
N ILE A 725 -69.64 -14.89 31.07
CA ILE A 725 -70.99 -14.78 31.72
C ILE A 725 -71.85 -16.06 31.99
N PRO A 726 -72.70 -16.20 33.07
CA PRO A 726 -72.72 -15.67 34.47
C PRO A 726 -73.17 -16.70 35.57
N GLY A 727 -73.10 -16.37 36.88
CA GLY A 727 -73.84 -17.12 37.92
C GLY A 727 -73.48 -16.88 39.42
N ILE A 728 -74.08 -15.82 39.98
CA ILE A 728 -74.47 -15.45 41.38
C ILE A 728 -74.27 -16.47 42.56
N LEU A 729 -73.48 -16.04 43.58
CA LEU A 729 -73.48 -16.20 45.09
C LEU A 729 -73.42 -17.60 45.79
N PRO A 730 -73.03 -17.71 47.10
CA PRO A 730 -71.84 -17.18 47.83
C PRO A 730 -71.28 -18.17 48.92
N ILE A 731 -70.48 -17.65 49.89
CA ILE A 731 -69.97 -18.23 51.17
C ILE A 731 -68.55 -18.85 51.07
N GLY A 732 -67.54 -18.55 51.90
CA GLY A 732 -67.39 -17.69 53.07
C GLY A 732 -65.96 -17.81 53.64
N HIS A 733 -65.51 -16.75 54.34
CA HIS A 733 -64.49 -16.67 55.40
C HIS A 733 -63.23 -17.56 55.38
N LEU A 734 -62.04 -16.94 55.38
CA LEU A 734 -61.30 -16.63 56.62
C LEU A 734 -60.09 -15.70 56.33
N VAL A 735 -60.03 -14.61 57.08
CA VAL A 735 -58.88 -13.70 57.21
C VAL A 735 -58.28 -13.98 58.58
N ASN A 736 -56.95 -14.14 58.69
CA ASN A 736 -56.16 -13.34 59.62
C ASN A 736 -54.64 -13.56 59.51
N ASN A 737 -53.97 -12.42 59.45
CA ASN A 737 -52.55 -12.17 59.66
C ASN A 737 -52.09 -12.53 61.09
N ILE A 738 -50.77 -12.58 61.27
CA ILE A 738 -49.95 -11.94 62.34
C ILE A 738 -48.86 -12.86 62.94
N TYR A 739 -47.60 -12.46 62.65
CA TYR A 739 -46.36 -12.47 63.45
C TYR A 739 -45.83 -13.74 64.15
N TYR A 740 -44.54 -14.01 63.93
CA TYR A 740 -43.40 -14.16 64.89
C TYR A 740 -42.19 -14.54 63.99
N GLY A 741 -40.98 -13.99 64.08
CA GLY A 741 -40.15 -13.71 65.24
C GLY A 741 -38.97 -14.69 65.27
N ASN A 742 -37.74 -14.19 65.06
CA ASN A 742 -36.44 -14.86 65.01
C ASN A 742 -36.20 -16.03 66.00
N GLY A 743 -35.39 -17.02 65.55
CA GLY A 743 -34.23 -17.46 66.34
C GLY A 743 -34.03 -18.96 66.63
N THR A 744 -33.03 -19.53 65.95
CA THR A 744 -31.97 -20.45 66.44
C THR A 744 -32.16 -21.96 66.66
N ARG A 745 -31.17 -22.68 66.07
CA ARG A 745 -30.37 -23.85 66.53
C ARG A 745 -30.86 -25.29 66.29
N ALA A 746 -30.03 -26.05 65.57
CA ALA A 746 -29.38 -27.34 65.93
C ALA A 746 -29.01 -28.12 64.65
N PHE A 747 -27.74 -28.37 64.29
CA PHE A 747 -26.78 -29.38 64.77
C PHE A 747 -26.74 -30.68 63.91
N ILE A 748 -25.52 -31.04 63.48
CA ILE A 748 -24.93 -32.40 63.29
C ILE A 748 -25.04 -33.14 61.92
N SER A 749 -23.83 -33.61 61.55
CA SER A 749 -23.37 -34.80 60.82
C SER A 749 -23.15 -34.80 59.30
N GLU A 750 -21.86 -34.94 58.99
CA GLU A 750 -21.22 -35.60 57.85
C GLU A 750 -21.86 -36.95 57.46
N LEU A 751 -21.78 -37.28 56.16
CA LEU A 751 -21.13 -38.52 55.70
C LEU A 751 -21.00 -38.54 54.17
N SER A 752 -19.76 -38.71 53.73
CA SER A 752 -19.33 -39.00 52.37
C SER A 752 -19.58 -40.46 52.00
N PHE A 753 -19.82 -40.77 50.72
CA PHE A 753 -19.42 -42.05 50.14
C PHE A 753 -19.00 -41.88 48.68
N THR A 754 -17.75 -42.29 48.43
CA THR A 754 -17.15 -42.59 47.13
C THR A 754 -17.33 -44.07 46.86
N LEU A 755 -17.57 -44.48 45.61
CA LEU A 755 -17.33 -45.86 45.16
C LEU A 755 -16.58 -45.84 43.82
N LEU A 756 -15.39 -46.43 43.88
CA LEU A 756 -14.48 -46.82 42.81
C LEU A 756 -14.98 -48.09 42.10
N SER A 757 -14.67 -48.27 40.80
CA SER A 757 -13.86 -49.42 40.30
C SER A 757 -13.88 -49.58 38.76
N GLY A 758 -12.74 -49.28 38.11
CA GLY A 758 -11.88 -50.24 37.37
C GLY A 758 -12.27 -50.85 35.99
N PRO A 759 -11.28 -51.37 35.21
CA PRO A 759 -11.18 -51.22 33.74
C PRO A 759 -10.92 -52.53 32.92
N SER A 760 -10.94 -52.47 31.57
CA SER A 760 -10.34 -53.47 30.64
C SER A 760 -10.36 -52.94 29.18
N LEU A 761 -9.23 -52.64 28.50
CA LEU A 761 -8.29 -53.47 27.70
C LEU A 761 -8.80 -53.95 26.29
N LEU A 762 -7.98 -53.61 25.26
CA LEU A 762 -7.99 -53.76 23.76
C LEU A 762 -8.05 -55.22 23.20
N PRO A 763 -7.93 -55.58 21.86
CA PRO A 763 -7.78 -54.84 20.57
C PRO A 763 -8.56 -55.40 19.29
N GLU A 764 -8.41 -54.69 18.15
CA GLU A 764 -8.29 -55.11 16.71
C GLU A 764 -9.41 -55.75 15.81
N LEU A 765 -9.42 -55.23 14.55
CA LEU A 765 -9.74 -55.82 13.21
C LEU A 765 -11.11 -55.63 12.49
N ALA A 766 -11.03 -54.81 11.41
CA ALA A 766 -11.49 -55.04 10.00
C ALA A 766 -12.97 -54.95 9.52
N SER A 767 -13.11 -54.07 8.50
CA SER A 767 -13.90 -54.15 7.23
C SER A 767 -15.43 -53.92 7.14
N SER A 768 -15.74 -52.89 6.32
CA SER A 768 -16.78 -52.73 5.26
C SER A 768 -18.29 -52.87 5.50
N CYS A 769 -19.02 -51.85 5.00
CA CYS A 769 -20.40 -51.78 4.44
C CYS A 769 -21.17 -50.59 5.04
N SER A 770 -21.23 -49.45 4.35
CA SER A 770 -22.25 -49.02 3.38
C SER A 770 -23.55 -48.49 3.99
N GLU A 771 -23.74 -47.18 3.77
CA GLU A 771 -24.96 -46.53 3.27
C GLU A 771 -26.05 -45.94 4.21
N VAL A 772 -26.41 -44.70 3.83
CA VAL A 772 -27.66 -43.93 4.01
C VAL A 772 -27.81 -43.00 5.23
N GLU A 773 -27.42 -41.73 5.03
CA GLU A 773 -28.01 -40.57 5.72
C GLU A 773 -29.38 -40.23 5.11
N ALA A 774 -30.41 -40.19 5.94
CA ALA A 774 -31.74 -39.69 5.59
C ALA A 774 -31.92 -38.27 6.14
N VAL A 775 -31.96 -37.29 5.23
CA VAL A 775 -32.38 -35.91 5.52
C VAL A 775 -33.88 -35.80 5.28
N LEU A 776 -34.65 -35.60 6.35
CA LEU A 776 -36.09 -35.38 6.30
C LEU A 776 -36.39 -33.87 6.22
N HIS A 777 -36.75 -33.41 5.03
CA HIS A 777 -37.38 -32.10 4.80
C HIS A 777 -38.84 -32.14 5.28
N ILE A 778 -39.23 -31.18 6.13
CA ILE A 778 -40.64 -30.87 6.41
C ILE A 778 -41.00 -29.57 5.70
N THR A 779 -41.89 -29.71 4.73
CA THR A 779 -42.53 -28.68 3.92
C THR A 779 -43.67 -28.02 4.70
N VAL A 780 -43.77 -26.69 4.64
CA VAL A 780 -44.99 -25.94 5.02
C VAL A 780 -45.80 -25.67 3.76
N THR A 781 -46.96 -26.29 3.66
CA THR A 781 -47.97 -26.03 2.63
C THR A 781 -48.97 -24.98 3.10
N THR A 782 -49.22 -23.96 2.27
CA THR A 782 -50.56 -23.40 2.08
C THR A 782 -50.71 -22.92 0.65
N SER A 783 -51.67 -23.54 -0.03
CA SER A 783 -52.04 -23.40 -1.44
C SER A 783 -52.79 -22.09 -1.73
N PHE A 784 -52.59 -21.54 -2.93
CA PHE A 784 -53.66 -20.90 -3.70
C PHE A 784 -53.54 -21.33 -5.17
N CYS A 785 -54.63 -21.92 -5.67
CA CYS A 785 -54.79 -22.38 -7.04
C CYS A 785 -54.97 -21.22 -8.02
N LEU A 786 -54.34 -21.31 -9.19
CA LEU A 786 -55.00 -21.04 -10.46
C LEU A 786 -54.35 -21.87 -11.56
N VAL A 787 -55.21 -22.66 -12.21
CA VAL A 787 -54.92 -23.69 -13.21
C VAL A 787 -54.95 -23.06 -14.60
N HIS A 788 -53.96 -23.34 -15.43
CA HIS A 788 -54.17 -23.57 -16.87
C HIS A 788 -53.16 -24.63 -17.37
N VAL A 789 -53.67 -25.49 -18.26
CA VAL A 789 -53.20 -26.83 -18.60
C VAL A 789 -52.59 -26.84 -20.02
N VAL A 790 -51.31 -27.28 -20.14
CA VAL A 790 -50.70 -28.31 -21.06
C VAL A 790 -50.82 -28.08 -22.60
N PRO A 791 -49.97 -28.64 -23.53
CA PRO A 791 -48.86 -29.62 -23.41
C PRO A 791 -47.49 -29.31 -24.05
N THR A 792 -46.54 -30.16 -23.61
CA THR A 792 -45.28 -30.67 -24.20
C THR A 792 -45.23 -30.92 -25.71
N PHE A 793 -44.02 -30.90 -26.31
CA PHE A 793 -43.49 -32.01 -27.14
C PHE A 793 -42.00 -31.82 -27.53
N GLU A 794 -41.21 -32.92 -27.41
CA GLU A 794 -40.00 -33.35 -28.16
C GLU A 794 -38.82 -32.39 -28.41
N GLY A 795 -37.55 -32.76 -28.33
CA GLY A 795 -36.90 -34.08 -28.42
C GLY A 795 -35.67 -33.98 -29.33
N VAL A 796 -34.58 -34.62 -28.88
CA VAL A 796 -33.38 -35.08 -29.64
C VAL A 796 -32.13 -34.16 -29.72
N PRO A 797 -30.94 -34.69 -29.32
CA PRO A 797 -29.62 -34.09 -29.47
C PRO A 797 -28.88 -34.58 -30.73
N VAL A 798 -27.91 -33.80 -31.24
CA VAL A 798 -26.91 -34.30 -32.21
C VAL A 798 -25.52 -33.69 -31.90
N PRO A 799 -24.45 -34.51 -31.85
CA PRO A 799 -23.05 -34.08 -31.70
C PRO A 799 -22.39 -33.84 -33.07
N VAL A 800 -21.16 -33.29 -33.07
CA VAL A 800 -19.99 -33.77 -33.86
C VAL A 800 -18.93 -32.65 -33.99
N LEU A 801 -17.69 -33.05 -33.70
CA LEU A 801 -16.41 -32.40 -33.98
C LEU A 801 -16.29 -31.84 -35.40
N VAL A 802 -15.44 -30.83 -35.61
CA VAL A 802 -14.24 -30.88 -36.48
C VAL A 802 -13.43 -29.57 -36.33
N SER A 803 -12.10 -29.77 -36.24
CA SER A 803 -10.93 -28.86 -36.34
C SER A 803 -10.74 -27.75 -35.31
#